data_AF-F4BXW0-F1
#
_entry.id   AF-F4BXW0-F1
#
_cell.length_a   1.000
_cell.length_b   1.000
_cell.length_c   1.000
_cell.angle_alpha   90.00
_cell.angle_beta   90.00
_cell.angle_gamma   90.00
#
_symmetry.space_group_name_H-M   'P 1'
#
loop_
_entity.id
_entity.type
_entity.pdbx_description
1 polymer ?
#
loop_
_entity_poly.entity_id
_entity_poly.type
_entity_poly.pdbx_seq_one_letter_code
_entity_poly.pdbx_strand_id
1 'polypeptide(L)'
;MQITMAHGAIWLCMVLLVGLGSAADVPFVFDQSTSGVAGYTSAQIEQDHTTSPDLAGVPIVSSPSDNESLEIPITGGGSGSGTQEKNIGELKRTLDARVEPDNPRVRDEAVVLALKYPGEKTIDQIVSIYDYLKNGDESKKGWGYVSDPRGIDDFMFANQTLRNGERANCVGGGDCDDFAILMSALVESIGGTTRIILARNNSTGGHAYTEVYLGRINNSDSGGQVEAIVDWLKEKLDADKIYTHIDTDTKDVWLNLDWGPDEKGAAHPGGPFYQGDKHIVLCIRDAFSRTPLRLPEAPEDEAEQSTPERQEAGNKSIGQTVTESIQEAVSIDQSRVRQQTTSTSGIEVQSWYKTFGGAKDDIGFSVQQTLDGGYIITGFTESFGAGEKDLWLIKTDDQGNKIWDKTFGGAKDDIGYSVQQTTDGGYMIMGDTASFGVIYGNLWLIKTDEQGNKLWERRFVGQGHGFDSVQQPLDGGYIITGWTSSFGVHGIDLWLIKTDDQGNVLLNRSIDKSGYSGQGNSVQQTLDGGYIITGRIRSAEGSGTDLWLIKTDDQGNMLWDRTYGERGFDEGASVQQTSDGGYIITGEKRSFEAVNSDLWLIKTDDQGNKLWDRTFSGDGYGGEGRSVQQTLDGGYIIMGKSYVEDTDDLWLIKTDANGNKLWDRTFSTANFYQFSSVQQTHDGGYIITGITGFSEGYDWDLCLIKTDAEGNV
;
A
#
# COMPACT_ATOMS: atom_id res chain seq x y z
N MET A 1 -51.52 -60.64 -28.63
CA MET A 1 -51.73 -60.30 -30.05
C MET A 1 -50.36 -59.91 -30.61
N GLN A 2 -50.00 -60.33 -31.83
CA GLN A 2 -48.68 -60.09 -32.44
C GLN A 2 -48.43 -58.57 -32.68
N ILE A 3 -47.23 -58.03 -32.95
CA ILE A 3 -46.21 -58.38 -33.97
C ILE A 3 -44.77 -57.96 -33.53
N THR A 4 -43.77 -58.52 -34.20
CA THR A 4 -42.31 -58.46 -33.99
C THR A 4 -41.54 -57.48 -34.93
N MET A 5 -40.22 -57.33 -34.72
CA MET A 5 -39.17 -56.80 -35.65
C MET A 5 -39.02 -55.26 -35.78
N ALA A 6 -37.86 -54.64 -36.08
CA ALA A 6 -36.44 -55.09 -36.17
C ALA A 6 -35.43 -53.88 -36.24
N HIS A 7 -34.14 -54.16 -35.98
CA HIS A 7 -32.86 -53.50 -36.36
C HIS A 7 -32.80 -52.08 -37.01
N GLY A 8 -31.80 -51.25 -36.62
CA GLY A 8 -31.28 -50.15 -37.47
C GLY A 8 -30.42 -49.07 -36.77
N ALA A 9 -29.20 -48.82 -37.24
CA ALA A 9 -28.11 -48.09 -36.58
C ALA A 9 -28.01 -46.54 -36.76
N ILE A 10 -27.38 -45.87 -35.77
CA ILE A 10 -26.41 -44.72 -35.86
C ILE A 10 -26.88 -43.26 -36.18
N TRP A 11 -26.63 -42.36 -35.19
CA TRP A 11 -26.24 -40.90 -35.18
C TRP A 11 -26.80 -39.84 -36.15
N LEU A 12 -27.28 -38.68 -35.62
CA LEU A 12 -26.54 -37.36 -35.56
C LEU A 12 -27.44 -36.13 -35.21
N CYS A 13 -26.95 -35.29 -34.28
CA CYS A 13 -27.24 -33.88 -33.85
C CYS A 13 -28.45 -33.05 -34.36
N MET A 14 -29.18 -32.39 -33.43
CA MET A 14 -29.23 -30.90 -33.25
C MET A 14 -30.17 -30.43 -32.10
N VAL A 15 -30.27 -29.13 -31.75
CA VAL A 15 -29.41 -28.34 -30.81
C VAL A 15 -29.84 -26.83 -30.77
N LEU A 16 -29.79 -26.15 -29.59
CA LEU A 16 -30.12 -24.71 -29.27
C LEU A 16 -31.63 -24.31 -29.30
N LEU A 17 -32.18 -23.34 -28.53
CA LEU A 17 -31.82 -22.49 -27.36
C LEU A 17 -33.19 -21.94 -26.77
N VAL A 18 -33.36 -21.06 -25.78
CA VAL A 18 -32.51 -20.11 -25.02
C VAL A 18 -32.93 -20.10 -23.52
N GLY A 19 -31.98 -19.90 -22.60
CA GLY A 19 -32.20 -19.39 -21.23
C GLY A 19 -30.85 -18.94 -20.66
N LEU A 20 -30.68 -17.66 -20.34
CA LEU A 20 -29.37 -17.04 -20.03
C LEU A 20 -29.21 -16.74 -18.53
N GLY A 21 -28.02 -17.06 -17.99
CA GLY A 21 -27.59 -16.69 -16.65
C GLY A 21 -26.31 -17.45 -16.24
N SER A 22 -25.19 -16.73 -16.15
CA SER A 22 -23.84 -17.12 -15.69
C SER A 22 -23.23 -18.45 -16.19
N ALA A 23 -22.05 -18.37 -16.81
CA ALA A 23 -21.14 -19.52 -16.89
C ALA A 23 -20.72 -19.95 -15.47
N ALA A 24 -20.43 -21.23 -15.29
CA ALA A 24 -19.93 -21.74 -14.02
C ALA A 24 -18.39 -21.72 -14.07
N ASP A 25 -17.77 -20.85 -13.29
CA ASP A 25 -16.31 -20.81 -13.14
C ASP A 25 -15.85 -22.04 -12.35
N VAL A 26 -15.15 -22.93 -13.04
CA VAL A 26 -14.69 -24.22 -12.52
C VAL A 26 -13.16 -24.31 -12.67
N PRO A 27 -12.37 -23.78 -11.72
CA PRO A 27 -10.94 -24.04 -11.70
C PRO A 27 -10.64 -25.51 -11.42
N PHE A 28 -9.51 -25.99 -11.91
CA PHE A 28 -9.02 -27.34 -11.67
C PHE A 28 -7.49 -27.31 -11.64
N VAL A 29 -6.89 -28.36 -11.08
CA VAL A 29 -5.44 -28.46 -10.91
C VAL A 29 -4.76 -28.90 -12.20
N PHE A 30 -3.64 -28.29 -12.54
CA PHE A 30 -2.70 -28.73 -13.56
C PHE A 30 -1.31 -28.96 -12.94
N ASP A 31 -0.71 -30.11 -13.24
CA ASP A 31 0.56 -30.57 -12.66
C ASP A 31 1.73 -30.69 -13.66
N GLN A 32 1.44 -30.54 -14.95
CA GLN A 32 2.46 -30.49 -16.01
C GLN A 32 2.96 -29.05 -16.23
N SER A 33 4.01 -28.87 -17.04
CA SER A 33 4.38 -27.54 -17.52
C SER A 33 3.18 -26.88 -18.20
N THR A 34 2.90 -25.62 -17.85
CA THR A 34 1.84 -24.81 -18.47
C THR A 34 2.05 -24.56 -19.96
N SER A 35 3.25 -24.89 -20.46
CA SER A 35 3.62 -24.94 -21.87
C SER A 35 2.66 -25.79 -22.70
N GLY A 36 2.16 -25.21 -23.79
CA GLY A 36 1.22 -25.86 -24.71
C GLY A 36 -0.27 -25.79 -24.30
N VAL A 37 -0.61 -25.53 -23.04
CA VAL A 37 -2.01 -25.42 -22.57
C VAL A 37 -2.74 -24.23 -23.20
N ALA A 38 -2.01 -23.18 -23.62
CA ALA A 38 -2.55 -22.05 -24.39
C ALA A 38 -3.26 -22.44 -25.70
N GLY A 39 -3.01 -23.66 -26.23
CA GLY A 39 -3.71 -24.19 -27.40
C GLY A 39 -5.01 -24.93 -27.10
N TYR A 40 -5.39 -25.11 -25.82
CA TYR A 40 -6.47 -26.02 -25.41
C TYR A 40 -7.78 -25.27 -25.12
N THR A 41 -8.90 -25.80 -25.63
CA THR A 41 -10.25 -25.32 -25.26
C THR A 41 -10.61 -25.68 -23.82
N SER A 42 -11.56 -24.99 -23.17
CA SER A 42 -12.01 -25.29 -21.80
C SER A 42 -12.37 -26.77 -21.62
N ALA A 43 -13.12 -27.35 -22.57
CA ALA A 43 -13.51 -28.75 -22.54
C ALA A 43 -12.34 -29.74 -22.71
N GLN A 44 -11.29 -29.39 -23.48
CA GLN A 44 -10.08 -30.23 -23.58
C GLN A 44 -9.30 -30.20 -22.27
N ILE A 45 -9.18 -29.02 -21.68
CA ILE A 45 -8.53 -28.82 -20.39
C ILE A 45 -9.23 -29.66 -19.29
N GLU A 46 -10.57 -29.59 -19.21
CA GLU A 46 -11.37 -30.42 -18.28
C GLU A 46 -11.18 -31.93 -18.54
N GLN A 47 -11.20 -32.34 -19.82
CA GLN A 47 -11.00 -33.73 -20.21
C GLN A 47 -9.62 -34.25 -19.78
N ASP A 48 -8.57 -33.47 -20.01
CA ASP A 48 -7.20 -33.87 -19.68
C ASP A 48 -6.97 -33.90 -18.16
N HIS A 49 -7.59 -33.01 -17.39
CA HIS A 49 -7.65 -33.11 -15.93
C HIS A 49 -8.29 -34.44 -15.47
N THR A 50 -9.46 -34.80 -15.99
CA THR A 50 -10.15 -36.06 -15.61
C THR A 50 -9.44 -37.34 -16.05
N THR A 51 -8.46 -37.24 -16.94
CA THR A 51 -7.71 -38.39 -17.49
C THR A 51 -6.25 -38.45 -17.06
N SER A 52 -5.70 -37.38 -16.46
CA SER A 52 -4.37 -37.38 -15.86
C SER A 52 -4.33 -38.31 -14.64
N PRO A 53 -3.40 -39.29 -14.59
CA PRO A 53 -3.25 -40.18 -13.43
C PRO A 53 -2.89 -39.45 -12.14
N ASP A 54 -2.16 -38.34 -12.27
CA ASP A 54 -1.62 -37.56 -11.15
C ASP A 54 -2.66 -36.59 -10.58
N LEU A 55 -3.66 -36.22 -11.39
CA LEU A 55 -4.82 -35.41 -11.00
C LEU A 55 -6.04 -36.26 -10.65
N ALA A 56 -5.93 -37.59 -10.71
CA ALA A 56 -7.04 -38.50 -10.49
C ALA A 56 -7.58 -38.40 -9.06
N GLY A 57 -8.78 -37.82 -8.92
CA GLY A 57 -9.41 -37.58 -7.63
C GLY A 57 -8.98 -36.28 -6.93
N VAL A 58 -8.11 -35.47 -7.55
CA VAL A 58 -7.91 -34.08 -7.14
C VAL A 58 -9.21 -33.31 -7.41
N PRO A 59 -9.69 -32.49 -6.46
CA PRO A 59 -11.04 -31.96 -6.57
C PRO A 59 -11.15 -30.82 -7.57
N ILE A 60 -12.30 -30.80 -8.22
CA ILE A 60 -12.79 -29.66 -8.97
C ILE A 60 -13.04 -28.50 -7.98
N VAL A 61 -12.49 -27.34 -8.29
CA VAL A 61 -12.68 -26.10 -7.55
C VAL A 61 -13.98 -25.45 -8.02
N SER A 62 -14.62 -24.67 -7.15
CA SER A 62 -15.82 -23.90 -7.48
C SER A 62 -15.69 -22.45 -7.02
N SER A 63 -16.07 -21.51 -7.89
CA SER A 63 -16.25 -20.10 -7.54
C SER A 63 -17.74 -19.79 -7.39
N PRO A 64 -18.29 -19.72 -6.16
CA PRO A 64 -19.70 -19.48 -5.92
C PRO A 64 -20.06 -17.99 -6.06
N SER A 65 -21.31 -17.71 -6.43
CA SER A 65 -21.81 -16.34 -6.50
C SER A 65 -22.15 -15.76 -5.12
N ASP A 66 -22.02 -14.44 -4.96
CA ASP A 66 -22.16 -13.75 -3.68
C ASP A 66 -23.56 -13.91 -3.02
N ASN A 67 -24.58 -14.22 -3.82
CA ASN A 67 -25.94 -14.46 -3.37
C ASN A 67 -26.18 -15.89 -2.84
N GLU A 68 -25.21 -16.79 -2.97
CA GLU A 68 -25.31 -18.15 -2.44
C GLU A 68 -25.06 -18.19 -0.93
N SER A 69 -25.69 -19.17 -0.28
CA SER A 69 -25.32 -19.64 1.05
C SER A 69 -24.84 -21.07 0.92
N LEU A 70 -23.64 -21.36 1.42
CA LEU A 70 -23.02 -22.69 1.33
C LEU A 70 -22.57 -23.18 2.70
N GLU A 71 -22.61 -24.49 2.88
CA GLU A 71 -21.90 -25.16 3.97
C GLU A 71 -20.39 -25.10 3.71
N ILE A 72 -19.73 -24.10 4.28
CA ILE A 72 -18.27 -24.01 4.28
C ILE A 72 -17.68 -24.92 5.38
N PRO A 73 -16.47 -25.47 5.19
CA PRO A 73 -15.80 -26.23 6.24
C PRO A 73 -15.35 -25.32 7.38
N ILE A 74 -15.24 -25.87 8.59
CA ILE A 74 -14.64 -25.18 9.74
C ILE A 74 -13.11 -25.31 9.64
N THR A 75 -12.43 -24.19 9.50
CA THR A 75 -10.99 -24.05 9.25
C THR A 75 -10.18 -23.83 10.51
N GLY A 76 -10.83 -23.44 11.62
CA GLY A 76 -10.28 -23.08 12.93
C GLY A 76 -9.48 -24.14 13.73
N GLY A 77 -8.73 -25.04 13.09
CA GLY A 77 -7.72 -25.94 13.66
C GLY A 77 -8.15 -27.00 14.68
N GLY A 78 -9.38 -26.93 15.18
CA GLY A 78 -9.97 -27.89 16.10
C GLY A 78 -10.38 -29.17 15.38
N SER A 79 -10.23 -30.32 16.05
CA SER A 79 -10.57 -31.67 15.54
C SER A 79 -12.08 -31.96 15.34
N GLY A 80 -12.88 -30.92 15.06
CA GLY A 80 -14.29 -31.04 14.71
C GLY A 80 -14.48 -31.05 13.19
N SER A 81 -14.94 -32.19 12.65
CA SER A 81 -15.33 -32.33 11.25
C SER A 81 -16.69 -31.67 10.94
N GLY A 82 -16.79 -30.36 11.22
CA GLY A 82 -17.99 -29.56 11.07
C GLY A 82 -18.03 -28.73 9.77
N THR A 83 -19.22 -28.25 9.46
CA THR A 83 -19.49 -27.20 8.47
C THR A 83 -20.33 -26.10 9.10
N GLN A 84 -20.24 -24.89 8.56
CA GLN A 84 -21.11 -23.76 8.89
C GLN A 84 -21.76 -23.23 7.61
N GLU A 85 -23.05 -22.95 7.65
CA GLU A 85 -23.74 -22.26 6.55
C GLU A 85 -23.39 -20.76 6.64
N LYS A 86 -22.66 -20.23 5.65
CA LYS A 86 -22.34 -18.80 5.54
C LYS A 86 -22.81 -18.27 4.18
N ASN A 87 -23.26 -17.01 4.14
CA ASN A 87 -23.50 -16.31 2.87
C ASN A 87 -22.15 -15.95 2.23
N ILE A 88 -22.00 -16.20 0.94
CA ILE A 88 -20.73 -16.03 0.23
C ILE A 88 -20.33 -14.55 0.12
N GLY A 89 -21.25 -13.65 -0.20
CA GLY A 89 -20.95 -12.21 -0.29
C GLY A 89 -20.62 -11.56 1.06
N GLU A 90 -21.17 -12.06 2.17
CA GLU A 90 -20.78 -11.66 3.53
C GLU A 90 -19.41 -12.24 3.93
N LEU A 91 -19.15 -13.50 3.59
CA LEU A 91 -17.87 -14.16 3.85
C LEU A 91 -16.72 -13.51 3.07
N LYS A 92 -16.90 -13.25 1.76
CA LYS A 92 -15.92 -12.52 0.93
C LYS A 92 -15.57 -11.16 1.52
N ARG A 93 -16.57 -10.35 1.87
CA ARG A 93 -16.37 -9.03 2.52
C ARG A 93 -15.69 -9.14 3.88
N THR A 94 -16.00 -10.20 4.64
CA THR A 94 -15.32 -10.46 5.93
C THR A 94 -13.84 -10.74 5.69
N LEU A 95 -13.49 -11.65 4.78
CA LEU A 95 -12.10 -11.98 4.48
C LEU A 95 -11.34 -10.79 3.89
N ASP A 96 -11.93 -10.05 2.94
CA ASP A 96 -11.30 -8.87 2.34
C ASP A 96 -10.89 -7.82 3.40
N ALA A 97 -11.81 -7.50 4.32
CA ALA A 97 -11.56 -6.59 5.43
C ALA A 97 -10.49 -7.11 6.42
N ARG A 98 -10.28 -8.42 6.51
CA ARG A 98 -9.26 -9.04 7.40
C ARG A 98 -7.87 -9.10 6.76
N VAL A 99 -7.76 -9.03 5.44
CA VAL A 99 -6.47 -9.10 4.74
C VAL A 99 -5.66 -7.81 4.90
N GLU A 100 -6.28 -6.63 4.96
CA GLU A 100 -5.59 -5.37 5.31
C GLU A 100 -4.22 -5.09 4.59
N PRO A 101 -4.09 -5.18 3.25
CA PRO A 101 -2.79 -5.01 2.57
C PRO A 101 -2.19 -3.60 2.74
N ASP A 102 -3.03 -2.59 3.00
CA ASP A 102 -2.64 -1.21 3.27
C ASP A 102 -2.28 -0.93 4.74
N ASN A 103 -2.44 -1.92 5.62
CA ASN A 103 -2.07 -1.76 7.01
C ASN A 103 -0.56 -1.50 7.09
N PRO A 104 -0.09 -0.38 7.69
CA PRO A 104 1.31 0.01 7.63
C PRO A 104 2.27 -1.11 8.04
N ARG A 105 1.96 -1.87 9.08
CA ARG A 105 2.82 -2.97 9.55
C ARG A 105 2.79 -4.20 8.65
N VAL A 106 1.65 -4.53 8.06
CA VAL A 106 1.58 -5.60 7.04
C VAL A 106 2.40 -5.19 5.82
N ARG A 107 2.21 -3.96 5.34
CA ARG A 107 2.93 -3.41 4.19
C ARG A 107 4.43 -3.33 4.45
N ASP A 108 4.84 -2.78 5.58
CA ASP A 108 6.25 -2.64 5.95
C ASP A 108 6.92 -4.03 6.01
N GLU A 109 6.31 -5.01 6.69
CA GLU A 109 6.82 -6.39 6.75
C GLU A 109 6.92 -7.01 5.34
N ALA A 110 5.91 -6.83 4.49
CA ALA A 110 5.91 -7.31 3.12
C ALA A 110 7.02 -6.69 2.27
N VAL A 111 7.22 -5.37 2.40
CA VAL A 111 8.26 -4.62 1.69
C VAL A 111 9.66 -5.03 2.20
N VAL A 112 9.85 -5.27 3.51
CA VAL A 112 11.10 -5.83 4.07
C VAL A 112 11.45 -7.17 3.41
N LEU A 113 10.44 -8.04 3.25
CA LEU A 113 10.62 -9.36 2.66
C LEU A 113 10.87 -9.29 1.14
N ALA A 114 10.18 -8.40 0.44
CA ALA A 114 10.33 -8.20 -1.00
C ALA A 114 11.66 -7.55 -1.38
N LEU A 115 12.15 -6.56 -0.62
CA LEU A 115 13.41 -5.84 -0.91
C LEU A 115 14.68 -6.69 -0.83
N LYS A 116 14.58 -7.95 -0.42
CA LYS A 116 15.64 -8.95 -0.60
C LYS A 116 15.89 -9.29 -2.09
N TYR A 117 14.96 -8.92 -2.97
CA TYR A 117 14.96 -9.23 -4.40
C TYR A 117 14.57 -7.99 -5.23
N PRO A 118 15.32 -7.67 -6.30
CA PRO A 118 15.03 -6.51 -7.14
C PRO A 118 13.77 -6.73 -8.01
N GLY A 119 13.20 -5.62 -8.46
CA GLY A 119 12.03 -5.60 -9.33
C GLY A 119 10.70 -5.48 -8.59
N GLU A 120 9.63 -5.30 -9.35
CA GLU A 120 8.25 -5.28 -8.83
C GLU A 120 7.52 -6.56 -9.21
N LYS A 121 6.83 -7.16 -8.22
CA LYS A 121 5.88 -8.28 -8.42
C LYS A 121 6.57 -9.51 -9.00
N THR A 122 7.75 -9.85 -8.48
CA THR A 122 8.54 -11.00 -8.93
C THR A 122 8.23 -12.26 -8.10
N ILE A 123 8.41 -13.45 -8.69
CA ILE A 123 8.08 -14.71 -8.00
C ILE A 123 8.99 -15.02 -6.80
N ASP A 124 10.26 -14.58 -6.80
CA ASP A 124 11.18 -14.77 -5.69
C ASP A 124 10.81 -13.96 -4.44
N GLN A 125 10.17 -12.79 -4.61
CA GLN A 125 9.54 -12.05 -3.51
C GLN A 125 8.46 -12.90 -2.83
N ILE A 126 7.60 -13.56 -3.62
CA ILE A 126 6.56 -14.47 -3.09
C ILE A 126 7.16 -15.67 -2.36
N VAL A 127 8.20 -16.29 -2.93
CA VAL A 127 8.92 -17.40 -2.27
C VAL A 127 9.51 -16.94 -0.94
N SER A 128 10.07 -15.72 -0.87
CA SER A 128 10.63 -15.17 0.37
C SER A 128 9.57 -14.96 1.45
N ILE A 129 8.40 -14.44 1.09
CA ILE A 129 7.27 -14.25 2.00
C ILE A 129 6.80 -15.61 2.54
N TYR A 130 6.61 -16.61 1.66
CA TYR A 130 6.21 -17.96 2.05
C TYR A 130 7.23 -18.61 3.00
N ASP A 131 8.52 -18.59 2.64
CA ASP A 131 9.58 -19.21 3.44
C ASP A 131 9.73 -18.54 4.79
N TYR A 132 9.59 -17.21 4.87
CA TYR A 132 9.59 -16.47 6.12
C TYR A 132 8.39 -16.85 7.00
N LEU A 133 7.16 -16.80 6.47
CA LEU A 133 5.97 -17.20 7.25
C LEU A 133 6.05 -18.65 7.75
N LYS A 134 6.57 -19.55 6.92
CA LYS A 134 6.68 -20.98 7.22
C LYS A 134 7.79 -21.29 8.23
N ASN A 135 9.00 -20.79 7.99
CA ASN A 135 10.22 -21.24 8.67
C ASN A 135 10.75 -20.23 9.69
N GLY A 136 10.48 -18.94 9.47
CA GLY A 136 11.03 -17.82 10.25
C GLY A 136 12.42 -17.41 9.79
N ASP A 137 13.17 -16.79 10.70
CA ASP A 137 14.53 -16.31 10.48
C ASP A 137 15.40 -16.49 11.75
N GLU A 138 16.52 -15.77 11.85
CA GLU A 138 17.40 -15.82 13.03
C GLU A 138 16.79 -15.19 14.29
N SER A 139 15.74 -14.37 14.16
CA SER A 139 15.09 -13.59 15.23
C SER A 139 13.77 -14.21 15.70
N LYS A 140 12.96 -14.73 14.78
CA LYS A 140 11.61 -15.26 15.00
C LYS A 140 11.51 -16.67 14.42
N LYS A 141 10.75 -17.54 15.09
CA LYS A 141 10.37 -18.84 14.50
C LYS A 141 9.33 -18.64 13.41
N GLY A 142 9.20 -19.61 12.51
CA GLY A 142 8.05 -19.73 11.61
C GLY A 142 6.71 -19.85 12.35
N TRP A 143 5.64 -19.99 11.57
CA TRP A 143 4.24 -19.90 12.02
C TRP A 143 3.91 -20.52 13.39
N GLY A 144 3.35 -19.70 14.28
CA GLY A 144 2.89 -20.12 15.60
C GLY A 144 1.43 -20.57 15.58
N TYR A 145 1.17 -21.88 15.50
CA TYR A 145 -0.20 -22.39 15.42
C TYR A 145 -1.02 -22.13 16.69
N VAL A 146 -2.15 -21.43 16.55
CA VAL A 146 -3.13 -21.13 17.61
C VAL A 146 -4.51 -21.48 17.07
N SER A 147 -5.18 -22.47 17.66
CA SER A 147 -6.49 -22.94 17.18
C SER A 147 -7.66 -22.17 17.79
N ASP A 148 -8.72 -22.02 16.99
CA ASP A 148 -9.96 -21.37 17.38
C ASP A 148 -10.79 -22.06 18.47
N PRO A 149 -11.76 -21.33 19.05
CA PRO A 149 -12.86 -21.91 19.82
C PRO A 149 -13.61 -22.99 19.02
N ARG A 150 -13.70 -24.20 19.57
CA ARG A 150 -14.30 -25.36 18.89
C ARG A 150 -15.65 -25.08 18.24
N GLY A 151 -15.71 -25.21 16.92
CA GLY A 151 -16.94 -25.13 16.14
C GLY A 151 -17.28 -23.71 15.64
N ILE A 152 -16.30 -22.81 15.66
CA ILE A 152 -16.35 -21.44 15.13
C ILE A 152 -15.07 -21.25 14.29
N ASP A 153 -15.10 -20.33 13.33
CA ASP A 153 -13.91 -19.77 12.67
C ASP A 153 -13.84 -18.28 13.04
N ASP A 154 -12.71 -17.79 13.55
CA ASP A 154 -12.47 -16.39 13.95
C ASP A 154 -11.39 -15.73 13.07
N PHE A 155 -11.55 -15.87 11.75
CA PHE A 155 -10.76 -15.26 10.66
C PHE A 155 -10.00 -13.98 11.06
N MET A 156 -8.78 -14.08 11.59
CA MET A 156 -8.11 -12.95 12.22
C MET A 156 -7.66 -11.90 11.22
N PHE A 157 -7.64 -10.64 11.65
CA PHE A 157 -6.99 -9.56 10.90
C PHE A 157 -5.49 -9.86 10.71
N ALA A 158 -4.93 -9.68 9.51
CA ALA A 158 -3.53 -9.95 9.20
C ALA A 158 -2.56 -9.25 10.18
N ASN A 159 -2.85 -8.01 10.54
CA ASN A 159 -2.09 -7.25 11.53
C ASN A 159 -2.21 -7.83 12.96
N GLN A 160 -3.35 -8.45 13.30
CA GLN A 160 -3.56 -9.15 14.57
C GLN A 160 -2.79 -10.48 14.60
N THR A 161 -2.73 -11.20 13.48
CA THR A 161 -1.91 -12.40 13.27
C THR A 161 -0.42 -12.12 13.49
N LEU A 162 0.10 -11.02 12.94
CA LEU A 162 1.48 -10.57 13.21
C LEU A 162 1.70 -10.30 14.71
N ARG A 163 0.75 -9.65 15.40
CA ARG A 163 0.86 -9.38 16.86
C ARG A 163 0.83 -10.65 17.71
N ASN A 164 0.05 -11.65 17.31
CA ASN A 164 0.06 -12.96 17.94
C ASN A 164 1.42 -13.66 17.77
N GLY A 165 2.00 -13.56 16.57
CA GLY A 165 3.35 -14.02 16.27
C GLY A 165 4.37 -13.45 17.26
N GLU A 166 4.47 -12.12 17.38
CA GLU A 166 5.42 -11.47 18.29
C GLU A 166 5.27 -11.94 19.75
N ARG A 167 4.03 -12.02 20.26
CA ARG A 167 3.75 -12.52 21.61
C ARG A 167 4.22 -13.96 21.82
N ALA A 168 4.33 -14.75 20.77
CA ALA A 168 4.81 -16.13 20.75
C ALA A 168 6.27 -16.28 20.28
N ASN A 169 6.97 -15.18 19.96
CA ASN A 169 8.29 -15.17 19.29
C ASN A 169 8.28 -15.96 17.94
N CYS A 170 7.22 -15.79 17.18
CA CYS A 170 7.01 -16.31 15.83
C CYS A 170 6.75 -15.16 14.83
N VAL A 171 6.87 -15.41 13.54
CA VAL A 171 6.57 -14.45 12.45
C VAL A 171 5.10 -14.07 12.36
N GLY A 172 4.20 -15.01 12.66
CA GLY A 172 2.75 -14.83 12.74
C GLY A 172 2.16 -15.89 13.68
N GLY A 173 0.91 -15.72 14.09
CA GLY A 173 0.24 -16.70 14.93
C GLY A 173 -1.28 -16.68 14.83
N GLY A 174 -1.83 -17.88 14.65
CA GLY A 174 -3.21 -18.16 14.26
C GLY A 174 -3.29 -19.60 13.73
N ASP A 175 -4.39 -19.99 13.09
CA ASP A 175 -4.44 -21.26 12.35
C ASP A 175 -4.36 -21.12 10.83
N CYS A 176 -5.13 -21.88 10.05
CA CYS A 176 -4.89 -21.99 8.60
C CYS A 176 -5.58 -20.88 7.80
N ASP A 177 -6.73 -20.39 8.24
CA ASP A 177 -7.37 -19.24 7.60
C ASP A 177 -6.66 -17.92 7.97
N ASP A 178 -6.21 -17.77 9.21
CA ASP A 178 -5.29 -16.70 9.64
C ASP A 178 -3.99 -16.68 8.81
N PHE A 179 -3.44 -17.86 8.50
CA PHE A 179 -2.27 -18.01 7.62
C PHE A 179 -2.61 -17.55 6.21
N ALA A 180 -3.73 -18.01 5.66
CA ALA A 180 -4.19 -17.58 4.34
C ALA A 180 -4.45 -16.07 4.29
N ILE A 181 -5.02 -15.49 5.34
CA ILE A 181 -5.29 -14.06 5.42
C ILE A 181 -3.96 -13.27 5.44
N LEU A 182 -2.99 -13.64 6.30
CA LEU A 182 -1.69 -12.95 6.34
C LEU A 182 -0.85 -13.18 5.07
N MET A 183 -0.85 -14.39 4.50
CA MET A 183 -0.13 -14.66 3.25
C MET A 183 -0.71 -13.85 2.09
N SER A 184 -2.04 -13.75 2.00
CA SER A 184 -2.72 -12.86 1.04
C SER A 184 -2.31 -11.41 1.27
N ALA A 185 -2.30 -10.97 2.53
CA ALA A 185 -1.99 -9.61 2.94
C ALA A 185 -0.60 -9.18 2.48
N LEU A 186 0.44 -9.96 2.80
CA LEU A 186 1.81 -9.65 2.46
C LEU A 186 2.04 -9.67 0.94
N VAL A 187 1.43 -10.61 0.23
CA VAL A 187 1.55 -10.68 -1.25
C VAL A 187 0.86 -9.50 -1.92
N GLU A 188 -0.28 -9.05 -1.41
CA GLU A 188 -1.05 -7.94 -1.98
C GLU A 188 -0.48 -6.57 -1.61
N SER A 189 0.16 -6.44 -0.43
CA SER A 189 0.92 -5.25 -0.04
C SER A 189 2.04 -4.87 -1.02
N ILE A 190 2.59 -5.85 -1.76
CA ILE A 190 3.60 -5.64 -2.81
C ILE A 190 3.01 -5.65 -4.22
N GLY A 191 1.67 -5.52 -4.32
CA GLY A 191 0.93 -5.42 -5.58
C GLY A 191 0.78 -6.74 -6.34
N GLY A 192 0.99 -7.88 -5.68
CA GLY A 192 0.52 -9.18 -6.16
C GLY A 192 -1.01 -9.27 -6.11
N THR A 193 -1.59 -10.30 -6.74
CA THR A 193 -3.04 -10.55 -6.74
C THR A 193 -3.30 -11.93 -6.16
N THR A 194 -4.18 -12.04 -5.15
CA THR A 194 -4.46 -13.34 -4.51
C THR A 194 -5.95 -13.69 -4.48
N ARG A 195 -6.21 -14.94 -4.07
CA ARG A 195 -7.51 -15.45 -3.65
C ARG A 195 -7.33 -16.42 -2.49
N ILE A 196 -8.32 -16.52 -1.62
CA ILE A 196 -8.32 -17.48 -0.51
C ILE A 196 -9.12 -18.70 -0.92
N ILE A 197 -8.59 -19.89 -0.63
CA ILE A 197 -9.27 -21.17 -0.86
C ILE A 197 -9.69 -21.75 0.48
N LEU A 198 -10.97 -22.12 0.62
CA LEU A 198 -11.42 -22.97 1.71
C LEU A 198 -11.50 -24.41 1.19
N ALA A 199 -10.67 -25.28 1.74
CA ALA A 199 -10.62 -26.71 1.43
C ALA A 199 -11.31 -27.54 2.52
N ARG A 200 -12.13 -28.50 2.12
CA ARG A 200 -12.69 -29.51 3.04
C ARG A 200 -11.99 -30.85 2.84
N ASN A 201 -11.20 -31.28 3.83
CA ASN A 201 -10.53 -32.57 3.78
C ASN A 201 -11.44 -33.72 4.26
N ASN A 202 -11.42 -34.84 3.54
CA ASN A 202 -12.22 -36.03 3.90
C ASN A 202 -11.73 -36.76 5.15
N SER A 203 -10.53 -36.45 5.66
CA SER A 203 -9.85 -37.20 6.71
C SER A 203 -9.43 -36.39 7.95
N THR A 204 -9.26 -35.07 7.84
CA THR A 204 -8.66 -34.24 8.92
C THR A 204 -9.51 -33.07 9.42
N GLY A 205 -10.27 -32.37 8.58
CA GLY A 205 -11.02 -31.16 8.96
C GLY A 205 -11.28 -30.21 7.79
N GLY A 206 -11.63 -28.96 8.08
CA GLY A 206 -11.43 -27.87 7.14
C GLY A 206 -9.99 -27.40 7.11
N HIS A 207 -9.61 -26.75 6.03
CA HIS A 207 -8.32 -26.13 5.80
C HIS A 207 -8.47 -24.87 4.94
N ALA A 208 -7.55 -23.93 5.04
CA ALA A 208 -7.51 -22.73 4.22
C ALA A 208 -6.08 -22.40 3.77
N TYR A 209 -5.96 -21.85 2.57
CA TYR A 209 -4.68 -21.42 1.99
C TYR A 209 -4.88 -20.31 0.95
N THR A 210 -3.79 -19.60 0.63
CA THR A 210 -3.76 -18.56 -0.40
C THR A 210 -3.36 -19.14 -1.75
N GLU A 211 -3.85 -18.54 -2.83
CA GLU A 211 -3.25 -18.68 -4.14
C GLU A 211 -2.88 -17.32 -4.72
N VAL A 212 -1.74 -17.24 -5.40
CA VAL A 212 -1.28 -16.03 -6.09
C VAL A 212 -1.40 -16.18 -7.60
N TYR A 213 -1.88 -15.14 -8.26
CA TYR A 213 -2.02 -15.10 -9.71
C TYR A 213 -0.64 -15.03 -10.39
N LEU A 214 -0.31 -16.01 -11.23
CA LEU A 214 0.91 -16.00 -12.04
C LEU A 214 0.72 -15.19 -13.33
N GLY A 215 -0.45 -15.29 -13.95
CA GLY A 215 -0.74 -14.71 -15.26
C GLY A 215 -1.73 -15.54 -16.06
N ARG A 216 -1.96 -15.15 -17.32
CA ARG A 216 -2.90 -15.81 -18.23
C ARG A 216 -2.17 -16.54 -19.35
N ILE A 217 -2.53 -17.80 -19.60
CA ILE A 217 -1.97 -18.60 -20.70
C ILE A 217 -2.76 -18.40 -22.00
N ASN A 218 -2.79 -17.15 -22.47
CA ASN A 218 -3.17 -16.78 -23.83
C ASN A 218 -1.92 -16.39 -24.65
N ASN A 219 -1.99 -16.52 -25.98
CA ASN A 219 -0.80 -16.68 -26.85
C ASN A 219 0.32 -15.63 -26.73
N SER A 220 1.54 -16.15 -26.99
CA SER A 220 2.88 -15.54 -27.12
C SER A 220 3.52 -14.86 -25.91
N ASP A 221 2.84 -13.97 -25.18
CA ASP A 221 3.56 -13.05 -24.28
C ASP A 221 3.46 -13.48 -22.81
N SER A 222 2.25 -13.45 -22.21
CA SER A 222 2.06 -13.85 -20.81
C SER A 222 2.16 -15.37 -20.58
N GLY A 223 1.82 -16.20 -21.58
CA GLY A 223 1.93 -17.65 -21.47
C GLY A 223 3.36 -18.15 -21.25
N GLY A 224 4.33 -17.56 -21.98
CA GLY A 224 5.76 -17.90 -21.82
C GLY A 224 6.34 -17.41 -20.49
N GLN A 225 5.80 -16.32 -19.93
CA GLN A 225 6.17 -15.82 -18.60
C GLN A 225 5.72 -16.78 -17.49
N VAL A 226 4.47 -17.27 -17.54
CA VAL A 226 3.97 -18.28 -16.58
C VAL A 226 4.76 -19.58 -16.67
N GLU A 227 5.07 -20.05 -17.88
CA GLU A 227 5.93 -21.23 -18.11
C GLU A 227 7.31 -21.06 -17.47
N ALA A 228 7.99 -19.94 -17.74
CA ALA A 228 9.31 -19.68 -17.20
C ALA A 228 9.31 -19.51 -15.66
N ILE A 229 8.26 -18.92 -15.07
CA ILE A 229 8.07 -18.85 -13.61
C ILE A 229 7.93 -20.25 -13.00
N VAL A 230 7.13 -21.13 -13.62
CA VAL A 230 6.92 -22.51 -13.15
C VAL A 230 8.22 -23.33 -13.24
N ASP A 231 8.99 -23.19 -14.31
CA ASP A 231 10.26 -23.91 -14.44
C ASP A 231 11.35 -23.33 -13.53
N TRP A 232 11.38 -22.01 -13.32
CA TRP A 232 12.24 -21.39 -12.30
C TRP A 232 11.91 -21.89 -10.89
N LEU A 233 10.63 -22.04 -10.54
CA LEU A 233 10.21 -22.58 -9.24
C LEU A 233 10.70 -24.02 -9.04
N LYS A 234 10.61 -24.89 -10.06
CA LYS A 234 11.14 -26.27 -9.99
C LYS A 234 12.64 -26.29 -9.71
N GLU A 235 13.41 -25.49 -10.45
CA GLU A 235 14.86 -25.38 -10.25
C GLU A 235 15.22 -24.81 -8.88
N LYS A 236 14.54 -23.73 -8.48
CA LYS A 236 14.80 -23.02 -7.21
C LYS A 236 14.52 -23.88 -5.97
N LEU A 237 13.49 -24.71 -6.03
CA LEU A 237 12.94 -25.45 -4.89
C LEU A 237 13.35 -26.94 -4.87
N ASP A 238 14.13 -27.41 -5.86
CA ASP A 238 14.40 -28.85 -6.12
C ASP A 238 13.10 -29.68 -6.20
N ALA A 239 12.05 -29.09 -6.77
CA ALA A 239 10.72 -29.67 -6.83
C ALA A 239 10.49 -30.38 -8.17
N ASP A 240 10.05 -31.65 -8.12
CA ASP A 240 9.75 -32.43 -9.33
C ASP A 240 8.47 -31.91 -10.03
N LYS A 241 7.58 -31.27 -9.27
CA LYS A 241 6.29 -30.73 -9.69
C LYS A 241 6.01 -29.40 -8.99
N ILE A 242 5.32 -28.52 -9.71
CA ILE A 242 4.77 -27.26 -9.18
C ILE A 242 3.30 -27.24 -9.56
N TYR A 243 2.44 -27.34 -8.56
CA TYR A 243 1.00 -27.44 -8.76
C TYR A 243 0.35 -26.06 -8.86
N THR A 244 -0.50 -25.89 -9.87
CA THR A 244 -1.25 -24.65 -10.11
C THR A 244 -2.72 -24.96 -10.36
N HIS A 245 -3.62 -24.04 -10.02
CA HIS A 245 -4.97 -24.03 -10.58
C HIS A 245 -4.97 -23.25 -11.89
N ILE A 246 -5.72 -23.74 -12.87
CA ILE A 246 -6.03 -23.00 -14.09
C ILE A 246 -7.55 -22.81 -14.12
N ASP A 247 -7.99 -21.56 -14.27
CA ASP A 247 -9.40 -21.24 -14.47
C ASP A 247 -9.79 -21.65 -15.91
N THR A 248 -10.77 -22.54 -16.08
CA THR A 248 -11.10 -23.13 -17.39
C THR A 248 -11.44 -22.11 -18.46
N ASP A 249 -12.21 -21.08 -18.12
CA ASP A 249 -12.75 -20.12 -19.08
C ASP A 249 -11.85 -18.89 -19.28
N THR A 250 -11.29 -18.32 -18.22
CA THR A 250 -10.39 -17.16 -18.33
C THR A 250 -8.97 -17.54 -18.75
N LYS A 251 -8.55 -18.79 -18.52
CA LYS A 251 -7.16 -19.28 -18.65
C LYS A 251 -6.18 -18.61 -17.69
N ASP A 252 -6.68 -18.10 -16.57
CA ASP A 252 -5.87 -17.54 -15.49
C ASP A 252 -5.21 -18.66 -14.69
N VAL A 253 -3.91 -18.50 -14.39
CA VAL A 253 -3.09 -19.49 -13.67
C VAL A 253 -2.76 -18.96 -12.28
N TRP A 254 -2.98 -19.80 -11.28
CA TRP A 254 -2.85 -19.48 -9.87
C TRP A 254 -1.92 -20.50 -9.19
N LEU A 255 -0.89 -20.01 -8.51
CA LEU A 255 0.06 -20.84 -7.77
C LEU A 255 -0.48 -21.14 -6.38
N ASN A 256 -0.47 -22.42 -6.01
CA ASN A 256 -0.82 -22.87 -4.67
C ASN A 256 0.21 -22.38 -3.63
N LEU A 257 -0.21 -21.68 -2.58
CA LEU A 257 0.65 -21.29 -1.46
C LEU A 257 0.31 -22.06 -0.17
N ASP A 258 -0.28 -23.25 -0.29
CA ASP A 258 -0.47 -24.17 0.82
C ASP A 258 0.87 -24.62 1.42
N TRP A 259 0.86 -24.91 2.72
CA TRP A 259 2.01 -25.32 3.51
C TRP A 259 2.20 -26.84 3.61
N GLY A 260 1.39 -27.64 2.89
CA GLY A 260 1.45 -29.09 2.83
C GLY A 260 2.73 -29.65 2.17
N PRO A 261 3.26 -30.80 2.65
CA PRO A 261 4.46 -31.42 2.10
C PRO A 261 4.20 -32.20 0.80
N ASP A 262 5.18 -32.13 -0.11
CA ASP A 262 5.29 -32.90 -1.34
C ASP A 262 5.66 -34.38 -1.10
N GLU A 263 5.86 -35.13 -2.19
CA GLU A 263 6.26 -36.54 -2.15
C GLU A 263 7.66 -36.77 -1.54
N LYS A 264 8.54 -35.76 -1.56
CA LYS A 264 9.87 -35.77 -0.92
C LYS A 264 9.80 -35.39 0.57
N GLY A 265 8.65 -34.88 1.04
CA GLY A 265 8.43 -34.37 2.39
C GLY A 265 8.80 -32.90 2.59
N ALA A 266 9.14 -32.18 1.51
CA ALA A 266 9.41 -30.76 1.50
C ALA A 266 8.11 -29.99 1.20
N ALA A 267 7.90 -28.85 1.85
CA ALA A 267 6.68 -28.07 1.66
C ALA A 267 7.04 -26.66 1.18
N HIS A 268 6.58 -26.30 -0.01
CA HIS A 268 7.07 -25.18 -0.80
C HIS A 268 5.93 -24.49 -1.58
N PRO A 269 6.12 -23.28 -2.13
CA PRO A 269 5.19 -22.68 -3.08
C PRO A 269 4.97 -23.62 -4.28
N GLY A 270 3.72 -23.88 -4.64
CA GLY A 270 3.34 -24.90 -5.61
C GLY A 270 3.31 -26.32 -5.07
N GLY A 271 3.16 -26.51 -3.75
CA GLY A 271 2.98 -27.82 -3.10
C GLY A 271 1.71 -28.57 -3.54
N PRO A 272 1.57 -29.86 -3.21
CA PRO A 272 0.50 -30.72 -3.72
C PRO A 272 -0.88 -30.35 -3.18
N PHE A 273 -1.90 -30.72 -3.95
CA PHE A 273 -3.29 -30.68 -3.52
C PHE A 273 -3.76 -32.03 -2.98
N TYR A 274 -4.61 -32.03 -1.96
CA TYR A 274 -5.10 -33.27 -1.33
C TYR A 274 -6.24 -33.92 -2.13
N GLN A 275 -6.10 -35.22 -2.42
CA GLN A 275 -7.09 -35.98 -3.17
C GLN A 275 -8.42 -36.14 -2.42
N GLY A 276 -9.51 -35.80 -3.11
CA GLY A 276 -10.89 -35.97 -2.66
C GLY A 276 -11.46 -34.79 -1.86
N ASP A 277 -10.68 -33.74 -1.62
CA ASP A 277 -11.10 -32.58 -0.84
C ASP A 277 -12.24 -31.79 -1.56
N LYS A 278 -12.68 -30.65 -1.04
CA LYS A 278 -13.54 -29.73 -1.80
C LYS A 278 -13.02 -28.32 -1.67
N HIS A 279 -12.62 -27.70 -2.78
CA HIS A 279 -12.05 -26.36 -2.81
C HIS A 279 -13.11 -25.33 -3.21
N ILE A 280 -13.32 -24.35 -2.34
CA ILE A 280 -14.19 -23.20 -2.57
C ILE A 280 -13.27 -22.00 -2.77
N VAL A 281 -13.30 -21.39 -3.96
CA VAL A 281 -12.58 -20.15 -4.25
C VAL A 281 -13.34 -18.98 -3.66
N LEU A 282 -12.67 -18.21 -2.81
CA LEU A 282 -13.13 -16.94 -2.31
C LEU A 282 -12.20 -15.86 -2.85
N CYS A 283 -12.52 -15.40 -4.06
CA CYS A 283 -11.96 -14.15 -4.57
C CYS A 283 -12.55 -13.00 -3.73
N ILE A 284 -11.67 -12.35 -2.96
CA ILE A 284 -12.00 -11.22 -2.09
C ILE A 284 -12.02 -9.88 -2.85
N ARG A 285 -11.30 -9.81 -3.98
CA ARG A 285 -11.08 -8.58 -4.78
C ARG A 285 -11.40 -8.74 -6.27
N ASP A 286 -12.56 -9.34 -6.57
CA ASP A 286 -13.05 -9.58 -7.93
C ASP A 286 -13.14 -8.31 -8.82
N ALA A 287 -13.24 -7.11 -8.22
CA ALA A 287 -13.31 -5.85 -8.94
C ALA A 287 -11.94 -5.30 -9.41
N PHE A 288 -10.82 -5.82 -8.88
CA PHE A 288 -9.50 -5.27 -9.12
C PHE A 288 -8.81 -5.91 -10.33
N SER A 289 -7.95 -5.14 -11.01
CA SER A 289 -7.17 -5.64 -12.14
C SER A 289 -6.11 -6.65 -11.69
N ARG A 290 -6.19 -7.88 -12.18
CA ARG A 290 -5.25 -8.97 -11.85
C ARG A 290 -3.88 -8.68 -12.48
N THR A 291 -2.85 -8.41 -11.69
CA THR A 291 -1.50 -8.13 -12.21
C THR A 291 -0.67 -9.42 -12.28
N PRO A 292 -0.15 -9.83 -13.46
CA PRO A 292 0.68 -11.02 -13.57
C PRO A 292 2.04 -10.83 -12.87
N LEU A 293 2.54 -11.91 -12.26
CA LEU A 293 3.88 -11.94 -11.66
C LEU A 293 4.98 -12.00 -12.73
N ARG A 294 6.18 -11.60 -12.31
CA ARG A 294 7.40 -11.60 -13.13
C ARG A 294 8.39 -12.67 -12.69
N LEU A 295 9.30 -13.01 -13.60
CA LEU A 295 10.55 -13.71 -13.24
C LEU A 295 11.40 -12.81 -12.33
N PRO A 296 12.32 -13.40 -11.54
CA PRO A 296 13.35 -12.64 -10.83
C PRO A 296 14.15 -11.75 -11.76
N GLU A 297 14.48 -10.55 -11.31
CA GLU A 297 15.42 -9.67 -11.99
C GLU A 297 16.86 -10.02 -11.57
N ALA A 298 17.83 -9.82 -12.47
CA ALA A 298 19.23 -10.05 -12.15
C ALA A 298 19.73 -8.98 -11.15
N PRO A 299 20.50 -9.33 -10.11
CA PRO A 299 21.12 -8.33 -9.24
C PRO A 299 22.03 -7.40 -10.04
N GLU A 300 21.91 -6.08 -9.86
CA GLU A 300 22.71 -5.09 -10.59
C GLU A 300 24.23 -5.28 -10.37
N ASP A 301 24.63 -5.88 -9.24
CA ASP A 301 26.02 -6.14 -8.86
C ASP A 301 26.76 -7.19 -9.73
N GLU A 302 26.07 -7.97 -10.59
CA GLU A 302 26.73 -8.92 -11.50
C GLU A 302 27.05 -8.35 -12.91
N ALA A 303 26.64 -7.11 -13.20
CA ALA A 303 26.85 -6.49 -14.51
C ALA A 303 28.28 -5.96 -14.78
N GLU A 304 29.14 -5.80 -13.75
CA GLU A 304 30.49 -5.22 -13.87
C GLU A 304 31.67 -6.19 -13.57
N GLN A 305 31.57 -7.49 -13.90
CA GLN A 305 32.76 -8.37 -13.93
C GLN A 305 32.95 -9.21 -15.20
N SER A 306 33.01 -8.55 -16.37
CA SER A 306 33.74 -9.08 -17.53
C SER A 306 35.01 -8.27 -17.81
N THR A 307 36.17 -8.79 -17.42
CA THR A 307 37.46 -8.13 -17.62
C THR A 307 37.91 -8.15 -19.09
N PRO A 308 38.54 -7.07 -19.61
CA PRO A 308 39.04 -7.03 -20.98
C PRO A 308 40.42 -7.70 -21.09
N GLU A 309 40.49 -8.89 -21.72
CA GLU A 309 41.79 -9.52 -22.02
C GLU A 309 42.45 -9.00 -23.31
N ARG A 310 43.74 -8.66 -23.14
CA ARG A 310 44.84 -8.65 -24.13
C ARG A 310 44.82 -7.65 -25.30
N GLN A 311 45.70 -6.66 -25.14
CA GLN A 311 46.49 -6.11 -26.23
C GLN A 311 47.31 -7.21 -26.95
N GLU A 312 47.47 -7.09 -28.27
CA GLU A 312 48.76 -7.36 -28.91
C GLU A 312 49.02 -6.36 -30.06
N ALA A 313 50.27 -5.94 -30.24
CA ALA A 313 50.60 -4.72 -30.97
C ALA A 313 50.83 -4.93 -32.48
N GLY A 314 50.14 -4.12 -33.31
CA GLY A 314 50.15 -4.19 -34.78
C GLY A 314 50.70 -2.95 -35.52
N ASN A 315 51.80 -2.38 -35.01
CA ASN A 315 52.82 -1.55 -35.70
C ASN A 315 52.49 -0.66 -36.94
N LYS A 316 52.98 0.61 -36.90
CA LYS A 316 53.25 1.58 -38.00
C LYS A 316 52.22 2.67 -38.39
N SER A 317 52.36 3.80 -37.68
CA SER A 317 52.87 5.12 -38.17
C SER A 317 52.17 5.93 -39.29
N ILE A 318 52.29 7.27 -39.12
CA ILE A 318 52.00 8.39 -40.04
C ILE A 318 50.55 8.89 -39.96
N GLY A 319 50.26 10.15 -39.62
CA GLY A 319 51.12 11.26 -39.18
C GLY A 319 50.31 12.55 -38.91
N GLN A 320 50.97 13.57 -38.34
CA GLN A 320 50.76 15.04 -38.46
C GLN A 320 49.44 15.56 -39.11
N THR A 321 48.72 16.59 -38.61
CA THR A 321 49.09 17.71 -37.71
C THR A 321 47.87 18.58 -37.31
N VAL A 322 48.01 19.36 -36.22
CA VAL A 322 47.47 20.73 -35.96
C VAL A 322 45.94 20.96 -35.81
N THR A 323 45.55 21.11 -34.53
CA THR A 323 44.96 22.29 -33.82
C THR A 323 43.89 23.21 -34.44
N GLU A 324 43.05 23.73 -33.52
CA GLU A 324 42.12 24.90 -33.58
C GLU A 324 40.76 24.62 -34.28
N SER A 325 39.60 25.04 -33.75
CA SER A 325 39.28 26.16 -32.83
C SER A 325 37.98 25.92 -32.00
N ILE A 326 37.65 26.83 -31.08
CA ILE A 326 36.57 26.75 -30.07
C ILE A 326 35.39 27.69 -30.41
N GLN A 327 34.16 27.23 -30.13
CA GLN A 327 32.86 27.94 -29.95
C GLN A 327 32.34 28.97 -30.98
N GLU A 328 31.13 28.70 -31.50
CA GLU A 328 29.90 29.54 -31.57
C GLU A 328 28.86 28.76 -32.42
N ALA A 329 27.54 28.81 -32.25
CA ALA A 329 26.64 29.32 -31.20
C ALA A 329 25.28 28.57 -31.28
N VAL A 330 24.40 28.78 -30.30
CA VAL A 330 23.04 28.18 -30.22
C VAL A 330 22.05 28.90 -31.15
N SER A 331 21.23 28.17 -31.94
CA SER A 331 19.79 28.47 -32.14
C SER A 331 19.02 27.48 -33.05
N ILE A 332 18.05 26.77 -32.46
CA ILE A 332 16.66 26.52 -32.93
C ILE A 332 16.40 25.90 -34.32
N ASP A 333 15.79 24.70 -34.33
CA ASP A 333 14.47 24.47 -34.97
C ASP A 333 13.76 23.23 -34.34
N GLN A 334 12.83 23.47 -33.40
CA GLN A 334 12.01 22.45 -32.75
C GLN A 334 10.71 22.18 -33.54
N SER A 335 10.79 21.64 -34.75
CA SER A 335 9.58 21.44 -35.58
C SER A 335 9.47 20.11 -36.33
N ARG A 336 10.19 19.03 -35.95
CA ARG A 336 10.10 17.79 -36.74
C ARG A 336 10.37 16.41 -36.11
N VAL A 337 9.98 16.17 -34.86
CA VAL A 337 9.86 14.79 -34.33
C VAL A 337 8.41 14.49 -33.97
N ARG A 338 7.68 13.84 -34.89
CA ARG A 338 6.43 13.15 -34.59
C ARG A 338 6.58 11.66 -34.87
N GLN A 339 6.29 10.87 -33.84
CA GLN A 339 5.73 9.51 -33.89
C GLN A 339 6.45 8.48 -34.78
N GLN A 340 7.25 7.63 -34.13
CA GLN A 340 7.11 6.19 -34.32
C GLN A 340 6.99 5.53 -32.95
N THR A 341 5.75 5.20 -32.58
CA THR A 341 5.38 4.46 -31.38
C THR A 341 5.66 2.96 -31.58
N THR A 342 6.48 2.36 -30.71
CA THR A 342 6.35 0.93 -30.39
C THR A 342 5.28 0.80 -29.31
N SER A 343 4.14 0.22 -29.66
CA SER A 343 3.03 0.01 -28.73
C SER A 343 3.27 -1.25 -27.88
N THR A 344 3.84 -1.07 -26.69
CA THR A 344 3.58 -1.96 -25.56
C THR A 344 2.17 -1.65 -25.04
N SER A 345 1.36 -2.67 -24.74
CA SER A 345 0.08 -2.48 -24.03
C SER A 345 0.37 -2.24 -22.55
N GLY A 346 0.81 -1.01 -22.25
CA GLY A 346 0.86 -0.51 -20.88
C GLY A 346 -0.54 -0.49 -20.27
N ILE A 347 -0.60 -0.70 -18.96
CA ILE A 347 -1.81 -0.41 -18.18
C ILE A 347 -2.05 1.10 -18.31
N GLU A 348 -3.22 1.49 -18.82
CA GLU A 348 -3.63 2.89 -18.84
C GLU A 348 -4.02 3.28 -17.41
N VAL A 349 -3.02 3.69 -16.61
CA VAL A 349 -3.24 4.19 -15.25
C VAL A 349 -4.10 5.44 -15.38
N GLN A 350 -5.35 5.36 -14.90
CA GLN A 350 -6.26 6.49 -15.05
C GLN A 350 -5.77 7.65 -14.20
N SER A 351 -5.53 8.76 -14.89
CA SER A 351 -5.05 10.01 -14.36
C SER A 351 -6.13 11.07 -14.56
N TRP A 352 -6.33 11.91 -13.54
CA TRP A 352 -7.42 12.88 -13.53
C TRP A 352 -7.20 13.97 -12.48
N TYR A 353 -7.91 15.08 -12.65
CA TYR A 353 -8.07 16.11 -11.62
C TYR A 353 -9.56 16.32 -11.34
N LYS A 354 -9.90 16.62 -10.09
CA LYS A 354 -11.26 16.93 -9.63
C LYS A 354 -11.19 18.13 -8.68
N THR A 355 -12.22 18.96 -8.72
CA THR A 355 -12.42 20.01 -7.71
C THR A 355 -13.69 19.76 -6.92
N PHE A 356 -13.67 20.11 -5.65
CA PHE A 356 -14.82 20.07 -4.75
C PHE A 356 -14.88 21.38 -3.99
N GLY A 357 -15.99 22.09 -4.12
CA GLY A 357 -16.22 23.35 -3.42
C GLY A 357 -17.49 24.04 -3.93
N GLY A 358 -17.60 25.34 -3.68
CA GLY A 358 -18.82 26.11 -3.93
C GLY A 358 -18.58 27.54 -4.37
N ALA A 359 -18.79 28.49 -3.46
CA ALA A 359 -18.80 29.94 -3.74
C ALA A 359 -17.98 30.75 -2.73
N LYS A 360 -17.07 30.06 -2.04
CA LYS A 360 -16.12 30.52 -1.03
C LYS A 360 -15.02 29.47 -0.88
N ASP A 361 -14.09 29.72 0.04
CA ASP A 361 -12.95 28.84 0.35
C ASP A 361 -13.34 27.46 0.87
N ASP A 362 -12.84 26.43 0.19
CA ASP A 362 -12.96 25.02 0.50
C ASP A 362 -11.56 24.40 0.35
N ILE A 363 -11.01 23.80 1.41
CA ILE A 363 -9.59 23.40 1.49
C ILE A 363 -9.45 21.96 1.97
N GLY A 364 -8.66 21.14 1.25
CA GLY A 364 -8.33 19.77 1.63
C GLY A 364 -6.98 19.65 2.32
N PHE A 365 -6.95 19.02 3.49
CA PHE A 365 -5.74 18.83 4.30
C PHE A 365 -5.27 17.38 4.42
N SER A 366 -6.07 16.37 4.08
CA SER A 366 -5.57 14.99 4.09
C SER A 366 -6.42 14.12 3.18
N VAL A 367 -5.76 13.23 2.44
CA VAL A 367 -6.37 12.21 1.60
C VAL A 367 -5.83 10.85 2.00
N GLN A 368 -6.68 9.82 1.90
CA GLN A 368 -6.24 8.43 1.94
C GLN A 368 -7.00 7.62 0.90
N GLN A 369 -6.32 6.71 0.18
CA GLN A 369 -7.00 5.65 -0.56
C GLN A 369 -7.66 4.68 0.43
N THR A 370 -8.92 4.36 0.19
CA THR A 370 -9.73 3.48 1.04
C THR A 370 -9.73 2.04 0.51
N LEU A 371 -10.03 1.08 1.38
CA LEU A 371 -10.01 -0.38 1.08
C LEU A 371 -10.89 -0.77 -0.13
N ASP A 372 -11.94 0.02 -0.42
CA ASP A 372 -12.82 -0.16 -1.59
C ASP A 372 -12.22 0.40 -2.91
N GLY A 373 -10.96 0.83 -2.91
CA GLY A 373 -10.24 1.43 -4.03
C GLY A 373 -10.48 2.93 -4.25
N GLY A 374 -11.51 3.51 -3.62
CA GLY A 374 -11.81 4.95 -3.68
C GLY A 374 -10.94 5.80 -2.74
N TYR A 375 -11.36 7.03 -2.46
CA TYR A 375 -10.60 7.95 -1.61
C TYR A 375 -11.47 8.65 -0.56
N ILE A 376 -10.92 8.83 0.64
CA ILE A 376 -11.48 9.68 1.69
C ILE A 376 -10.61 10.93 1.83
N ILE A 377 -11.23 12.10 1.93
CA ILE A 377 -10.57 13.40 2.03
C ILE A 377 -11.16 14.17 3.21
N THR A 378 -10.33 14.85 4.01
CA THR A 378 -10.78 15.81 5.02
C THR A 378 -10.16 17.18 4.85
N GLY A 379 -10.84 18.19 5.37
CA GLY A 379 -10.44 19.59 5.28
C GLY A 379 -11.39 20.54 6.00
N PHE A 380 -11.60 21.73 5.44
CA PHE A 380 -12.74 22.60 5.79
C PHE A 380 -13.49 23.09 4.55
N THR A 381 -14.71 23.55 4.78
CA THR A 381 -15.56 24.23 3.80
C THR A 381 -16.13 25.51 4.40
N GLU A 382 -16.09 26.62 3.66
CA GLU A 382 -16.90 27.81 3.96
C GLU A 382 -18.17 27.87 3.08
N SER A 383 -18.22 27.08 2.01
CA SER A 383 -19.35 26.98 1.07
C SER A 383 -20.55 26.20 1.65
N PHE A 384 -20.29 25.25 2.55
CA PHE A 384 -21.29 24.36 3.14
C PHE A 384 -21.19 24.36 4.67
N GLY A 385 -22.20 23.83 5.38
CA GLY A 385 -22.17 23.69 6.84
C GLY A 385 -23.06 24.66 7.61
N ALA A 386 -22.67 24.96 8.85
CA ALA A 386 -23.44 25.71 9.84
C ALA A 386 -22.78 27.04 10.26
N GLY A 387 -21.51 27.29 9.89
CA GLY A 387 -20.68 28.34 10.45
C GLY A 387 -19.94 29.20 9.44
N GLU A 388 -18.73 29.62 9.84
CA GLU A 388 -17.78 30.33 8.98
C GLU A 388 -16.98 29.29 8.18
N LYS A 389 -16.18 28.46 8.87
CA LYS A 389 -15.63 27.19 8.36
C LYS A 389 -16.23 26.00 9.10
N ASP A 390 -16.65 24.97 8.38
CA ASP A 390 -17.02 23.66 8.93
C ASP A 390 -16.02 22.59 8.46
N LEU A 391 -15.72 21.59 9.31
CA LEU A 391 -14.87 20.47 8.94
C LEU A 391 -15.57 19.67 7.83
N TRP A 392 -14.90 19.45 6.71
CA TRP A 392 -15.49 18.75 5.57
C TRP A 392 -14.85 17.38 5.37
N LEU A 393 -15.68 16.33 5.25
CA LEU A 393 -15.27 14.96 4.96
C LEU A 393 -15.94 14.51 3.66
N ILE A 394 -15.15 14.09 2.67
CA ILE A 394 -15.61 13.69 1.34
C ILE A 394 -15.17 12.26 1.05
N LYS A 395 -16.08 11.40 0.58
CA LYS A 395 -15.77 10.09 0.00
C LYS A 395 -16.00 10.11 -1.50
N THR A 396 -15.04 9.57 -2.25
CA THR A 396 -15.14 9.35 -3.69
C THR A 396 -15.06 7.88 -4.05
N ASP A 397 -15.38 7.57 -5.31
CA ASP A 397 -14.98 6.34 -5.98
C ASP A 397 -13.49 6.41 -6.40
N ASP A 398 -13.01 5.34 -7.04
CA ASP A 398 -11.67 5.17 -7.62
C ASP A 398 -11.40 6.16 -8.78
N GLN A 399 -12.46 6.69 -9.38
CA GLN A 399 -12.45 7.67 -10.46
C GLN A 399 -12.59 9.12 -9.97
N GLY A 400 -12.50 9.34 -8.65
CA GLY A 400 -12.57 10.66 -8.03
C GLY A 400 -13.94 11.34 -8.09
N ASN A 401 -15.01 10.60 -8.39
CA ASN A 401 -16.37 11.15 -8.34
C ASN A 401 -16.90 11.08 -6.91
N LYS A 402 -17.48 12.18 -6.41
CA LYS A 402 -18.04 12.22 -5.06
C LYS A 402 -19.21 11.24 -4.91
N ILE A 403 -19.07 10.30 -3.97
CA ILE A 403 -20.14 9.40 -3.53
C ILE A 403 -20.99 10.09 -2.47
N TRP A 404 -20.35 10.66 -1.46
CA TRP A 404 -20.99 11.44 -0.40
C TRP A 404 -20.01 12.43 0.24
N ASP A 405 -20.56 13.43 0.93
CA ASP A 405 -19.82 14.31 1.83
C ASP A 405 -20.61 14.62 3.11
N LYS A 406 -19.89 15.08 4.14
CA LYS A 406 -20.40 15.42 5.47
C LYS A 406 -19.68 16.67 5.98
N THR A 407 -20.43 17.59 6.57
CA THR A 407 -19.88 18.69 7.34
C THR A 407 -20.02 18.43 8.83
N PHE A 408 -19.00 18.77 9.59
CA PHE A 408 -19.01 18.73 11.04
C PHE A 408 -18.57 20.09 11.58
N GLY A 409 -19.46 20.77 12.28
CA GLY A 409 -19.14 22.04 12.89
C GLY A 409 -20.33 22.68 13.59
N GLY A 410 -20.17 23.94 13.95
CA GLY A 410 -21.18 24.79 14.56
C GLY A 410 -21.18 26.18 13.93
N ALA A 411 -21.26 27.24 14.74
CA ALA A 411 -21.42 28.62 14.24
C ALA A 411 -20.10 29.40 14.07
N LYS A 412 -18.95 28.71 14.08
CA LYS A 412 -17.59 29.26 14.03
C LYS A 412 -16.68 28.27 13.31
N ASP A 413 -15.44 28.66 13.09
CA ASP A 413 -14.40 27.81 12.50
C ASP A 413 -14.25 26.45 13.18
N ASP A 414 -14.36 25.40 12.38
CA ASP A 414 -14.05 24.02 12.67
C ASP A 414 -13.29 23.45 11.45
N ILE A 415 -12.12 22.84 11.65
CA ILE A 415 -11.18 22.46 10.58
C ILE A 415 -10.68 21.03 10.80
N GLY A 416 -10.65 20.19 9.76
CA GLY A 416 -10.07 18.84 9.81
C GLY A 416 -8.71 18.78 9.14
N TYR A 417 -7.66 18.41 9.87
CA TYR A 417 -6.29 18.36 9.36
C TYR A 417 -5.88 16.98 8.83
N SER A 418 -6.47 15.90 9.37
CA SER A 418 -6.03 14.53 9.03
C SER A 418 -7.18 13.53 9.13
N VAL A 419 -7.26 12.62 8.15
CA VAL A 419 -8.22 11.51 8.09
C VAL A 419 -7.51 10.18 7.93
N GLN A 420 -8.06 9.14 8.56
CA GLN A 420 -7.64 7.76 8.37
C GLN A 420 -8.85 6.82 8.40
N GLN A 421 -8.95 5.91 7.43
CA GLN A 421 -9.89 4.79 7.48
C GLN A 421 -9.48 3.83 8.60
N THR A 422 -10.44 3.46 9.43
CA THR A 422 -10.26 2.57 10.57
C THR A 422 -10.59 1.12 10.17
N THR A 423 -10.07 0.14 10.90
CA THR A 423 -10.20 -1.30 10.56
C THR A 423 -11.63 -1.85 10.60
N ASP A 424 -12.58 -1.09 11.14
CA ASP A 424 -14.03 -1.36 11.11
C ASP A 424 -14.73 -0.78 9.85
N GLY A 425 -13.98 -0.27 8.88
CA GLY A 425 -14.47 0.33 7.63
C GLY A 425 -14.85 1.81 7.72
N GLY A 426 -15.03 2.36 8.91
CA GLY A 426 -15.33 3.78 9.13
C GLY A 426 -14.11 4.69 9.05
N TYR A 427 -14.25 5.96 9.47
CA TYR A 427 -13.14 6.93 9.42
C TYR A 427 -12.93 7.64 10.75
N MET A 428 -11.66 7.85 11.08
CA MET A 428 -11.23 8.79 12.11
C MET A 428 -10.78 10.09 11.48
N ILE A 429 -11.20 11.21 12.06
CA ILE A 429 -10.79 12.56 11.67
C ILE A 429 -10.21 13.28 12.89
N MET A 430 -9.05 13.90 12.73
CA MET A 430 -8.50 14.88 13.66
C MET A 430 -8.60 16.29 13.06
N GLY A 431 -9.01 17.22 13.91
CA GLY A 431 -9.20 18.63 13.58
C GLY A 431 -9.16 19.51 14.82
N ASP A 432 -9.52 20.78 14.66
CA ASP A 432 -9.84 21.67 15.78
C ASP A 432 -11.25 22.28 15.66
N THR A 433 -11.80 22.70 16.81
CA THR A 433 -13.13 23.31 16.91
C THR A 433 -13.13 24.58 17.75
N ALA A 434 -13.57 25.68 17.14
CA ALA A 434 -13.90 26.93 17.84
C ALA A 434 -15.40 27.00 18.20
N SER A 435 -16.25 26.19 17.56
CA SER A 435 -17.71 26.17 17.79
C SER A 435 -18.13 25.63 19.16
N PHE A 436 -17.38 24.67 19.72
CA PHE A 436 -17.84 23.86 20.86
C PHE A 436 -16.89 23.93 22.07
N GLY A 437 -16.73 25.13 22.66
CA GLY A 437 -15.89 25.32 23.85
C GLY A 437 -16.03 26.69 24.51
N VAL A 438 -15.38 26.85 25.67
CA VAL A 438 -15.31 28.15 26.40
C VAL A 438 -14.05 28.97 26.03
N ILE A 439 -13.15 28.36 25.27
CA ILE A 439 -11.83 28.87 24.87
C ILE A 439 -11.59 28.46 23.41
N TYR A 440 -10.86 29.27 22.65
CA TYR A 440 -10.53 29.00 21.24
C TYR A 440 -9.47 27.90 21.11
N GLY A 441 -9.55 27.07 20.06
CA GLY A 441 -8.58 26.02 19.75
C GLY A 441 -8.70 24.77 20.62
N ASN A 442 -9.69 23.91 20.33
CA ASN A 442 -9.84 22.62 21.02
C ASN A 442 -9.58 21.49 20.02
N LEU A 443 -8.69 20.55 20.33
CA LEU A 443 -8.53 19.33 19.53
C LEU A 443 -9.86 18.61 19.43
N TRP A 444 -10.25 18.27 18.22
CA TRP A 444 -11.48 17.55 17.93
C TRP A 444 -11.15 16.26 17.21
N LEU A 445 -11.56 15.15 17.82
CA LEU A 445 -11.38 13.81 17.29
C LEU A 445 -12.77 13.23 17.01
N ILE A 446 -13.04 12.84 15.76
CA ILE A 446 -14.36 12.40 15.29
C ILE A 446 -14.25 11.00 14.69
N LYS A 447 -14.96 10.02 15.26
CA LYS A 447 -15.17 8.70 14.64
C LYS A 447 -16.48 8.71 13.86
N THR A 448 -16.42 8.15 12.66
CA THR A 448 -17.58 7.92 11.78
C THR A 448 -17.73 6.43 11.44
N ASP A 449 -18.89 6.06 10.92
CA ASP A 449 -19.11 4.81 10.18
C ASP A 449 -18.63 4.92 8.71
N GLU A 450 -18.71 3.83 7.95
CA GLU A 450 -18.31 3.76 6.53
C GLU A 450 -19.13 4.71 5.62
N GLN A 451 -20.30 5.20 6.07
CA GLN A 451 -21.11 6.20 5.38
C GLN A 451 -20.90 7.63 5.93
N GLY A 452 -19.86 7.86 6.73
CA GLY A 452 -19.48 9.16 7.27
C GLY A 452 -20.42 9.69 8.37
N ASN A 453 -21.33 8.88 8.93
CA ASN A 453 -22.17 9.34 10.05
C ASN A 453 -21.35 9.29 11.34
N LYS A 454 -21.36 10.38 12.11
CA LYS A 454 -20.62 10.49 13.38
C LYS A 454 -21.13 9.47 14.41
N LEU A 455 -20.27 8.53 14.77
CA LEU A 455 -20.49 7.57 15.87
C LEU A 455 -20.18 8.21 17.22
N TRP A 456 -19.03 8.89 17.32
CA TRP A 456 -18.65 9.63 18.52
C TRP A 456 -17.69 10.78 18.20
N GLU A 457 -17.58 11.71 19.15
CA GLU A 457 -16.56 12.76 19.16
C GLU A 457 -15.89 12.85 20.53
N ARG A 458 -14.64 13.31 20.55
CA ARG A 458 -13.91 13.71 21.75
C ARG A 458 -13.31 15.09 21.54
N ARG A 459 -13.27 15.89 22.60
CA ARG A 459 -12.65 17.22 22.60
C ARG A 459 -11.62 17.26 23.71
N PHE A 460 -10.40 17.72 23.41
CA PHE A 460 -9.32 17.85 24.37
C PHE A 460 -9.00 19.33 24.54
N VAL A 461 -8.96 19.79 25.79
CA VAL A 461 -9.02 21.21 26.16
C VAL A 461 -7.85 21.60 27.06
N GLY A 462 -7.31 22.82 26.87
CA GLY A 462 -6.21 23.35 27.68
C GLY A 462 -5.79 24.77 27.25
N GLN A 463 -4.62 25.26 27.67
CA GLN A 463 -4.13 26.60 27.34
C GLN A 463 -2.94 26.54 26.37
N GLY A 464 -3.11 27.12 25.19
CA GLY A 464 -2.06 27.31 24.19
C GLY A 464 -1.58 25.99 23.60
N HIS A 465 -2.37 25.43 22.69
CA HIS A 465 -2.07 24.20 21.99
C HIS A 465 -2.31 24.36 20.49
N GLY A 466 -1.59 23.58 19.69
CA GLY A 466 -1.89 23.30 18.29
C GLY A 466 -1.51 21.86 17.98
N PHE A 467 -2.08 21.30 16.92
CA PHE A 467 -1.96 19.88 16.60
C PHE A 467 -1.76 19.72 15.11
N ASP A 468 -0.80 18.87 14.75
CA ASP A 468 -0.25 18.86 13.41
C ASP A 468 -0.44 17.47 12.75
N SER A 469 -0.53 16.38 13.54
CA SER A 469 -0.72 15.02 13.01
C SER A 469 -1.42 14.07 13.99
N VAL A 470 -2.28 13.20 13.45
CA VAL A 470 -2.82 12.00 14.11
C VAL A 470 -2.43 10.76 13.31
N GLN A 471 -2.30 9.63 13.98
CA GLN A 471 -2.45 8.31 13.38
C GLN A 471 -3.27 7.40 14.30
N GLN A 472 -3.86 6.35 13.76
CA GLN A 472 -4.39 5.20 14.51
C GLN A 472 -3.26 4.16 14.69
N PRO A 473 -2.78 3.92 15.92
CA PRO A 473 -1.90 2.81 16.24
C PRO A 473 -2.55 1.46 15.95
N LEU A 474 -1.69 0.49 15.67
CA LEU A 474 -2.03 -0.87 15.29
C LEU A 474 -2.65 -1.66 16.45
N ASP A 475 -2.33 -1.27 17.70
CA ASP A 475 -2.95 -1.81 18.91
C ASP A 475 -4.33 -1.20 19.24
N GLY A 476 -4.83 -0.33 18.37
CA GLY A 476 -6.11 0.38 18.53
C GLY A 476 -5.96 1.77 19.14
N GLY A 477 -7.01 2.57 18.99
CA GLY A 477 -7.00 3.96 19.43
C GLY A 477 -6.24 4.90 18.50
N TYR A 478 -5.72 6.00 19.05
CA TYR A 478 -5.15 7.11 18.27
C TYR A 478 -3.97 7.77 18.99
N ILE A 479 -2.87 8.00 18.26
CA ILE A 479 -1.70 8.77 18.68
C ILE A 479 -1.72 10.13 17.98
N ILE A 480 -1.55 11.21 18.73
CA ILE A 480 -1.68 12.60 18.24
C ILE A 480 -0.44 13.37 18.68
N THR A 481 0.16 14.15 17.78
CA THR A 481 1.27 15.07 18.09
C THR A 481 0.95 16.52 17.74
N GLY A 482 1.72 17.43 18.31
CA GLY A 482 1.55 18.87 18.17
C GLY A 482 2.42 19.62 19.17
N TRP A 483 1.86 20.69 19.75
CA TRP A 483 2.54 21.54 20.72
C TRP A 483 1.65 22.04 21.86
N THR A 484 2.30 22.47 22.94
CA THR A 484 1.67 22.96 24.18
C THR A 484 2.50 24.03 24.86
N SER A 485 1.87 25.05 25.45
CA SER A 485 2.52 25.99 26.39
C SER A 485 2.09 25.78 27.85
N SER A 486 1.35 24.70 28.14
CA SER A 486 0.75 24.45 29.46
C SER A 486 1.65 23.71 30.46
N PHE A 487 2.71 23.01 30.01
CA PHE A 487 3.43 22.05 30.84
C PHE A 487 4.93 22.36 31.07
N GLY A 488 5.55 23.25 30.28
CA GLY A 488 6.97 23.59 30.40
C GLY A 488 7.30 24.81 31.26
N VAL A 489 8.57 24.90 31.64
CA VAL A 489 9.13 26.03 32.40
C VAL A 489 9.56 27.19 31.48
N HIS A 490 9.72 26.95 30.17
CA HIS A 490 10.46 27.85 29.28
C HIS A 490 9.92 28.08 27.85
N GLY A 491 8.72 27.61 27.47
CA GLY A 491 8.16 27.98 26.16
C GLY A 491 7.03 27.11 25.65
N ILE A 492 7.10 26.81 24.35
CA ILE A 492 6.27 25.82 23.65
C ILE A 492 7.02 24.48 23.68
N ASP A 493 6.36 23.41 24.10
CA ASP A 493 6.89 22.04 24.13
C ASP A 493 6.10 21.15 23.16
N LEU A 494 6.71 20.05 22.72
CA LEU A 494 6.02 19.06 21.90
C LEU A 494 4.99 18.33 22.76
N TRP A 495 3.78 18.11 22.23
CA TRP A 495 2.72 17.39 22.93
C TRP A 495 2.44 16.04 22.29
N LEU A 496 2.32 14.98 23.09
CA LEU A 496 1.94 13.63 22.64
C LEU A 496 0.74 13.11 23.45
N ILE A 497 -0.32 12.69 22.73
CA ILE A 497 -1.52 12.09 23.32
C ILE A 497 -1.74 10.70 22.69
N LYS A 498 -1.87 9.65 23.51
CA LYS A 498 -2.44 8.35 23.09
C LYS A 498 -3.84 8.20 23.66
N THR A 499 -4.73 7.63 22.88
CA THR A 499 -6.10 7.29 23.26
C THR A 499 -6.41 5.83 22.98
N ASP A 500 -7.50 5.30 23.56
CA ASP A 500 -8.10 4.01 23.16
C ASP A 500 -8.98 4.16 21.90
N ASP A 501 -9.52 3.04 21.41
CA ASP A 501 -10.40 2.95 20.24
C ASP A 501 -11.69 3.79 20.37
N GLN A 502 -12.06 4.13 21.60
CA GLN A 502 -13.18 5.00 21.97
C GLN A 502 -12.74 6.46 22.23
N GLY A 503 -11.48 6.80 21.93
CA GLY A 503 -10.92 8.15 22.10
C GLY A 503 -10.71 8.59 23.55
N ASN A 504 -10.74 7.69 24.53
CA ASN A 504 -10.40 8.01 25.92
C ASN A 504 -8.88 8.10 26.07
N VAL A 505 -8.38 9.09 26.82
CA VAL A 505 -6.93 9.31 27.00
C VAL A 505 -6.28 8.15 27.77
N LEU A 506 -5.30 7.51 27.14
CA LEU A 506 -4.38 6.54 27.75
C LEU A 506 -3.05 7.20 28.14
N LEU A 507 -2.58 8.14 27.31
CA LEU A 507 -1.34 8.91 27.51
C LEU A 507 -1.60 10.38 27.18
N ASN A 508 -1.04 11.28 27.98
CA ASN A 508 -0.99 12.71 27.71
C ASN A 508 0.25 13.28 28.39
N ARG A 509 1.30 13.60 27.61
CA ARG A 509 2.57 14.14 28.12
C ARG A 509 3.22 15.10 27.12
N SER A 510 3.90 16.12 27.63
CA SER A 510 4.87 16.88 26.85
C SER A 510 6.19 16.13 26.70
N ILE A 511 6.91 16.36 25.60
CA ILE A 511 8.32 15.99 25.44
C ILE A 511 9.12 17.29 25.36
N ASP A 512 9.98 17.51 26.35
CA ASP A 512 10.74 18.75 26.51
C ASP A 512 12.26 18.49 26.49
N LYS A 513 13.03 19.56 26.23
CA LYS A 513 14.50 19.55 26.27
C LYS A 513 14.98 20.81 26.97
N SER A 514 15.62 20.65 28.12
CA SER A 514 16.03 21.77 28.99
C SER A 514 16.80 22.86 28.23
N GLY A 515 16.26 24.08 28.21
CA GLY A 515 16.82 25.24 27.49
C GLY A 515 16.34 25.40 26.04
N TYR A 516 15.38 24.59 25.59
CA TYR A 516 14.80 24.64 24.25
C TYR A 516 13.27 24.67 24.30
N SER A 517 12.66 25.16 23.22
CA SER A 517 11.24 24.99 22.89
C SER A 517 11.13 24.07 21.67
N GLY A 518 10.13 23.18 21.64
CA GLY A 518 9.93 22.22 20.55
C GLY A 518 8.47 22.08 20.13
N GLN A 519 8.24 21.58 18.92
CA GLN A 519 6.93 21.26 18.35
C GLN A 519 7.05 19.98 17.52
N GLY A 520 6.04 19.10 17.57
CA GLY A 520 5.94 17.92 16.72
C GLY A 520 4.95 18.14 15.60
N ASN A 521 5.38 17.92 14.36
CA ASN A 521 4.59 18.14 13.15
C ASN A 521 4.00 16.84 12.59
N SER A 522 4.74 15.73 12.70
CA SER A 522 4.31 14.42 12.19
C SER A 522 4.74 13.31 13.14
N VAL A 523 3.84 12.35 13.38
CA VAL A 523 4.07 11.15 14.19
C VAL A 523 3.70 9.90 13.40
N GLN A 524 4.48 8.83 13.57
CA GLN A 524 4.13 7.49 13.12
C GLN A 524 4.42 6.47 14.22
N GLN A 525 3.57 5.45 14.36
CA GLN A 525 3.94 4.26 15.15
C GLN A 525 4.98 3.45 14.39
N THR A 526 6.03 3.02 15.08
CA THR A 526 7.12 2.21 14.54
C THR A 526 6.85 0.72 14.77
N LEU A 527 7.51 -0.15 14.00
CA LEU A 527 7.31 -1.61 14.02
C LEU A 527 7.55 -2.24 15.41
N ASP A 528 8.43 -1.65 16.21
CA ASP A 528 8.70 -2.04 17.61
C ASP A 528 7.58 -1.65 18.60
N GLY A 529 6.49 -1.03 18.13
CA GLY A 529 5.33 -0.58 18.91
C GLY A 529 5.47 0.83 19.50
N GLY A 530 6.66 1.44 19.46
CA GLY A 530 6.90 2.83 19.88
C GLY A 530 6.48 3.85 18.82
N TYR A 531 6.92 5.10 18.96
CA TYR A 531 6.60 6.16 17.97
C TYR A 531 7.83 6.94 17.56
N ILE A 532 7.93 7.24 16.26
CA ILE A 532 8.85 8.22 15.68
C ILE A 532 8.09 9.52 15.45
N ILE A 533 8.69 10.65 15.83
CA ILE A 533 8.08 11.98 15.75
C ILE A 533 9.09 12.94 15.12
N THR A 534 8.67 13.75 14.16
CA THR A 534 9.48 14.84 13.60
C THR A 534 8.80 16.20 13.79
N GLY A 535 9.58 17.26 13.76
CA GLY A 535 9.13 18.64 13.87
C GLY A 535 10.30 19.61 13.96
N ARG A 536 10.20 20.61 14.85
CA ARG A 536 11.25 21.61 15.08
C ARG A 536 11.64 21.75 16.53
N ILE A 537 12.86 22.20 16.76
CA ILE A 537 13.38 22.62 18.06
C ILE A 537 14.14 23.95 17.95
N ARG A 538 14.11 24.75 19.01
CA ARG A 538 14.73 26.09 19.08
C ARG A 538 15.35 26.34 20.44
N SER A 539 16.56 26.87 20.48
CA SER A 539 17.25 27.23 21.74
C SER A 539 16.74 28.55 22.33
N ALA A 540 16.75 28.65 23.66
CA ALA A 540 16.33 29.84 24.39
C ALA A 540 17.26 31.06 24.20
N GLU A 541 18.52 30.86 23.76
CA GLU A 541 19.49 31.94 23.53
C GLU A 541 19.44 32.52 22.10
N GLY A 542 18.68 31.92 21.17
CA GLY A 542 18.54 32.36 19.78
C GLY A 542 19.62 31.80 18.84
N SER A 543 19.41 31.71 17.52
CA SER A 543 18.55 32.56 16.66
C SER A 543 17.74 31.82 15.58
N GLY A 544 17.72 30.49 15.59
CA GLY A 544 17.15 29.65 14.52
C GLY A 544 16.27 28.50 15.01
N THR A 545 15.90 27.60 14.09
CA THR A 545 15.26 26.31 14.37
C THR A 545 16.07 25.19 13.72
N ASP A 546 16.11 24.02 14.37
CA ASP A 546 16.64 22.78 13.81
C ASP A 546 15.48 21.77 13.64
N LEU A 547 15.59 20.87 12.65
CA LEU A 547 14.72 19.71 12.52
C LEU A 547 14.95 18.79 13.72
N TRP A 548 13.88 18.43 14.43
CA TRP A 548 13.94 17.55 15.59
C TRP A 548 13.30 16.20 15.26
N LEU A 549 14.03 15.11 15.50
CA LEU A 549 13.55 13.74 15.34
C LEU A 549 13.66 13.01 16.69
N ILE A 550 12.56 12.39 17.12
CA ILE A 550 12.43 11.79 18.44
C ILE A 550 11.89 10.37 18.30
N LYS A 551 12.57 9.40 18.91
CA LYS A 551 12.03 8.06 19.11
C LYS A 551 11.55 7.88 20.53
N THR A 552 10.39 7.26 20.65
CA THR A 552 9.77 6.89 21.92
C THR A 552 9.48 5.39 21.99
N ASP A 553 9.27 4.88 23.21
CA ASP A 553 8.64 3.57 23.43
C ASP A 553 7.11 3.63 23.26
N ASP A 554 6.44 2.48 23.39
CA ASP A 554 4.98 2.31 23.28
C ASP A 554 4.20 3.10 24.35
N GLN A 555 4.85 3.36 25.50
CA GLN A 555 4.39 4.20 26.60
C GLN A 555 4.73 5.69 26.38
N GLY A 556 5.32 6.06 25.24
CA GLY A 556 5.70 7.40 24.81
C GLY A 556 6.92 8.00 25.52
N ASN A 557 7.74 7.22 26.23
CA ASN A 557 8.95 7.72 26.90
C ASN A 557 10.02 7.93 25.83
N MET A 558 10.72 9.06 25.87
CA MET A 558 11.80 9.34 24.92
C MET A 558 12.96 8.36 25.11
N LEU A 559 13.24 7.57 24.07
CA LEU A 559 14.37 6.65 24.00
C LEU A 559 15.62 7.38 23.52
N TRP A 560 15.46 8.20 22.47
CA TRP A 560 16.50 9.09 21.96
C TRP A 560 15.90 10.26 21.18
N ASP A 561 16.68 11.33 21.05
CA ASP A 561 16.41 12.43 20.13
C ASP A 561 17.63 12.77 19.26
N ARG A 562 17.37 13.38 18.11
CA ARG A 562 18.36 13.83 17.12
C ARG A 562 17.94 15.19 16.59
N THR A 563 18.91 16.06 16.37
CA THR A 563 18.69 17.39 15.79
C THR A 563 19.51 17.49 14.51
N TYR A 564 18.85 17.86 13.41
CA TYR A 564 19.51 18.11 12.13
C TYR A 564 19.21 19.53 11.70
N GLY A 565 20.26 20.28 11.45
CA GLY A 565 20.16 21.65 11.03
C GLY A 565 21.53 22.29 10.99
N GLU A 566 21.58 23.46 10.38
CA GLU A 566 22.75 24.33 10.41
C GLU A 566 22.35 25.70 10.98
N ARG A 567 23.11 26.74 10.67
CA ARG A 567 22.80 28.08 11.14
C ARG A 567 21.65 28.70 10.31
N GLY A 568 20.43 28.34 10.64
CA GLY A 568 19.25 28.70 9.84
C GLY A 568 17.90 28.46 10.52
N PHE A 569 16.91 28.15 9.69
CA PHE A 569 15.58 27.69 10.02
C PHE A 569 15.35 26.39 9.28
N ASP A 570 15.51 25.29 9.99
CA ASP A 570 15.32 23.95 9.48
C ASP A 570 14.18 23.30 10.29
N GLU A 571 13.28 22.57 9.63
CA GLU A 571 12.04 22.05 10.23
C GLU A 571 11.58 20.77 9.51
N GLY A 572 11.19 19.75 10.27
CA GLY A 572 10.65 18.50 9.73
C GLY A 572 9.13 18.57 9.59
N ALA A 573 8.61 18.28 8.39
CA ALA A 573 7.16 18.29 8.14
C ALA A 573 6.55 16.88 8.23
N SER A 574 7.22 15.86 7.69
CA SER A 574 6.70 14.49 7.61
C SER A 574 7.81 13.47 7.83
N VAL A 575 7.51 12.40 8.57
CA VAL A 575 8.41 11.27 8.83
C VAL A 575 7.71 9.94 8.52
N GLN A 576 8.46 9.01 7.96
CA GLN A 576 8.07 7.60 7.86
C GLN A 576 9.24 6.70 8.27
N GLN A 577 8.97 5.64 9.03
CA GLN A 577 9.86 4.49 9.13
C GLN A 577 9.95 3.81 7.77
N THR A 578 11.17 3.51 7.36
CA THR A 578 11.46 2.80 6.11
C THR A 578 11.62 1.31 6.38
N SER A 579 11.39 0.51 5.35
CA SER A 579 11.50 -0.96 5.37
C SER A 579 12.86 -1.52 5.82
N ASP A 580 13.95 -0.73 5.71
CA ASP A 580 15.27 -1.09 6.26
C ASP A 580 15.37 -0.87 7.80
N GLY A 581 14.26 -0.51 8.45
CA GLY A 581 14.16 -0.19 9.88
C GLY A 581 14.53 1.26 10.23
N GLY A 582 15.16 2.00 9.32
CA GLY A 582 15.52 3.41 9.50
C GLY A 582 14.35 4.37 9.28
N TYR A 583 14.63 5.66 9.06
CA TYR A 583 13.60 6.68 8.85
C TYR A 583 13.90 7.56 7.65
N ILE A 584 12.87 7.93 6.89
CA ILE A 584 12.89 8.99 5.89
C ILE A 584 12.10 10.19 6.42
N ILE A 585 12.68 11.37 6.30
CA ILE A 585 12.10 12.63 6.79
C ILE A 585 12.14 13.66 5.67
N THR A 586 11.04 14.39 5.47
CA THR A 586 11.05 15.60 4.63
C THR A 586 10.60 16.84 5.38
N GLY A 587 10.99 18.01 4.89
CA GLY A 587 10.71 19.31 5.49
C GLY A 587 11.39 20.44 4.74
N GLU A 588 11.76 21.50 5.46
CA GLU A 588 12.50 22.63 4.93
C GLU A 588 13.90 22.77 5.53
N LYS A 589 14.83 23.31 4.74
CA LYS A 589 16.16 23.77 5.17
C LYS A 589 16.38 25.20 4.67
N ARG A 590 16.72 26.15 5.54
CA ARG A 590 16.92 27.57 5.14
C ARG A 590 17.98 28.29 5.95
N SER A 591 19.09 28.66 5.33
CA SER A 591 20.10 29.51 5.98
C SER A 591 19.58 30.92 6.28
N PHE A 592 20.14 31.62 7.28
CA PHE A 592 19.74 33.01 7.61
C PHE A 592 19.96 34.03 6.48
N GLU A 593 20.81 33.73 5.50
CA GLU A 593 21.15 34.62 4.38
C GLU A 593 20.36 34.25 3.11
N ALA A 594 19.62 33.14 3.12
CA ALA A 594 18.74 32.73 2.03
C ALA A 594 17.38 33.43 2.13
N VAL A 595 16.85 33.84 0.97
CA VAL A 595 15.51 34.44 0.86
C VAL A 595 14.42 33.37 1.01
N ASN A 596 14.64 32.21 0.39
CA ASN A 596 13.71 31.09 0.32
C ASN A 596 14.32 29.83 0.96
N SER A 597 13.45 28.88 1.33
CA SER A 597 13.85 27.56 1.84
C SER A 597 14.16 26.60 0.70
N ASP A 598 14.90 25.53 0.98
CA ASP A 598 15.01 24.34 0.11
C ASP A 598 14.20 23.18 0.69
N LEU A 599 13.61 22.36 -0.18
CA LEU A 599 12.99 21.10 0.22
C LEU A 599 14.10 20.17 0.70
N TRP A 600 14.00 19.70 1.94
CA TRP A 600 15.00 18.81 2.54
C TRP A 600 14.45 17.39 2.63
N LEU A 601 15.29 16.41 2.31
CA LEU A 601 15.00 14.98 2.44
C LEU A 601 16.19 14.33 3.19
N ILE A 602 15.93 13.67 4.31
CA ILE A 602 16.93 13.04 5.17
C ILE A 602 16.60 11.56 5.33
N LYS A 603 17.59 10.69 5.11
CA LYS A 603 17.53 9.27 5.49
C LYS A 603 18.43 9.00 6.68
N THR A 604 17.90 8.23 7.64
CA THR A 604 18.65 7.76 8.81
C THR A 604 18.65 6.25 8.92
N ASP A 605 19.51 5.73 9.79
CA ASP A 605 19.35 4.39 10.38
C ASP A 605 18.24 4.37 11.47
N ASP A 606 18.02 3.19 12.06
CA ASP A 606 17.06 2.91 13.13
C ASP A 606 17.37 3.65 14.46
N GLN A 607 18.62 4.12 14.60
CA GLN A 607 19.11 4.92 15.72
C GLN A 607 19.13 6.43 15.41
N GLY A 608 18.57 6.86 14.27
CA GLY A 608 18.54 8.26 13.87
C GLY A 608 19.91 8.85 13.50
N ASN A 609 20.93 8.05 13.20
CA ASN A 609 22.15 8.59 12.60
C ASN A 609 21.88 8.89 11.12
N LYS A 610 22.21 10.11 10.66
CA LYS A 610 22.02 10.49 9.26
C LYS A 610 22.91 9.65 8.36
N LEU A 611 22.31 8.90 7.45
CA LEU A 611 22.99 8.14 6.39
C LEU A 611 23.28 9.06 5.21
N TRP A 612 22.26 9.79 4.76
CA TRP A 612 22.39 10.81 3.73
C TRP A 612 21.28 11.87 3.84
N ASP A 613 21.51 13.02 3.21
CA ASP A 613 20.47 14.02 2.94
C ASP A 613 20.59 14.60 1.53
N ARG A 614 19.49 15.19 1.06
CA ARG A 614 19.32 15.79 -0.26
C ARG A 614 18.51 17.08 -0.10
N THR A 615 18.94 18.14 -0.78
CA THR A 615 18.21 19.42 -0.86
C THR A 615 17.75 19.63 -2.29
N PHE A 616 16.49 20.01 -2.47
CA PHE A 616 15.89 20.26 -3.76
C PHE A 616 15.33 21.69 -3.81
N SER A 617 15.81 22.47 -4.77
CA SER A 617 15.41 23.86 -5.02
C SER A 617 14.67 23.93 -6.35
N GLY A 618 13.37 24.19 -6.35
CA GLY A 618 12.58 24.30 -7.59
C GLY A 618 13.07 25.47 -8.44
N ASP A 619 13.42 25.19 -9.71
CA ASP A 619 13.96 26.12 -10.71
C ASP A 619 15.03 27.15 -10.25
N GLY A 620 15.74 26.86 -9.16
CA GLY A 620 16.74 27.74 -8.54
C GLY A 620 16.17 28.79 -7.56
N TYR A 621 14.87 28.75 -7.28
CA TYR A 621 14.16 29.64 -6.37
C TYR A 621 13.85 29.01 -5.00
N GLY A 622 13.82 27.67 -4.87
CA GLY A 622 13.65 26.97 -3.58
C GLY A 622 12.41 26.08 -3.51
N GLY A 623 12.10 25.57 -2.31
CA GLY A 623 10.91 24.77 -2.04
C GLY A 623 10.75 24.35 -0.58
N GLU A 624 9.69 23.59 -0.27
CA GLU A 624 9.43 23.02 1.06
C GLU A 624 8.87 21.61 0.92
N GLY A 625 9.41 20.64 1.68
CA GLY A 625 8.83 19.30 1.78
C GLY A 625 7.67 19.29 2.76
N ARG A 626 6.54 18.66 2.41
CA ARG A 626 5.33 18.61 3.24
C ARG A 626 4.90 17.18 3.58
N SER A 627 5.03 16.25 2.64
CA SER A 627 4.67 14.83 2.82
C SER A 627 5.69 13.94 2.10
N VAL A 628 6.13 12.86 2.75
CA VAL A 628 7.02 11.84 2.16
C VAL A 628 6.44 10.44 2.38
N GLN A 629 6.59 9.58 1.38
CA GLN A 629 6.29 8.15 1.49
C GLN A 629 7.35 7.32 0.75
N GLN A 630 7.76 6.19 1.34
CA GLN A 630 8.52 5.15 0.65
C GLN A 630 7.62 4.40 -0.35
N THR A 631 8.06 4.36 -1.60
CA THR A 631 7.35 3.70 -2.70
C THR A 631 7.69 2.21 -2.79
N LEU A 632 6.85 1.42 -3.46
CA LEU A 632 7.00 -0.04 -3.57
C LEU A 632 8.35 -0.47 -4.20
N ASP A 633 8.89 0.35 -5.12
CA ASP A 633 10.23 0.19 -5.71
C ASP A 633 11.41 0.49 -4.75
N GLY A 634 11.13 0.74 -3.46
CA GLY A 634 12.13 1.09 -2.44
C GLY A 634 12.60 2.55 -2.47
N GLY A 635 12.21 3.33 -3.48
CA GLY A 635 12.47 4.77 -3.55
C GLY A 635 11.52 5.60 -2.69
N TYR A 636 11.44 6.90 -2.96
CA TYR A 636 10.59 7.82 -2.20
C TYR A 636 9.79 8.73 -3.14
N ILE A 637 8.52 8.97 -2.80
CA ILE A 637 7.71 10.05 -3.35
C ILE A 637 7.61 11.17 -2.31
N ILE A 638 7.83 12.40 -2.74
CA ILE A 638 7.78 13.60 -1.91
C ILE A 638 6.82 14.59 -2.56
N MET A 639 5.89 15.12 -1.77
CA MET A 639 5.05 16.24 -2.16
C MET A 639 5.42 17.46 -1.33
N GLY A 640 5.53 18.59 -2.00
CA GLY A 640 5.98 19.85 -1.43
C GLY A 640 5.55 21.06 -2.25
N LYS A 641 6.18 22.19 -1.94
CA LYS A 641 6.05 23.45 -2.68
C LYS A 641 7.29 23.71 -3.53
N SER A 642 7.10 24.27 -4.71
CA SER A 642 8.14 24.99 -5.46
C SER A 642 7.81 26.48 -5.43
N TYR A 643 8.82 27.31 -5.21
CA TYR A 643 8.71 28.76 -5.40
C TYR A 643 9.04 29.07 -6.87
N VAL A 644 8.17 29.74 -7.62
CA VAL A 644 8.47 30.15 -9.00
C VAL A 644 7.92 31.55 -9.28
N GLU A 645 8.80 32.54 -9.51
CA GLU A 645 8.44 33.89 -9.98
C GLU A 645 7.16 34.51 -9.35
N ASP A 646 7.07 34.44 -8.00
CA ASP A 646 5.97 34.90 -7.14
C ASP A 646 4.73 33.97 -6.99
N THR A 647 4.76 32.71 -7.47
CA THR A 647 3.76 31.66 -7.13
C THR A 647 4.32 30.53 -6.26
N ASP A 648 3.46 30.00 -5.38
CA ASP A 648 3.61 28.69 -4.75
C ASP A 648 2.95 27.65 -5.66
N ASP A 649 3.74 26.70 -6.20
CA ASP A 649 3.25 25.61 -7.06
C ASP A 649 3.36 24.24 -6.36
N LEU A 650 2.50 23.28 -6.74
CA LEU A 650 2.61 21.89 -6.24
C LEU A 650 3.85 21.27 -6.86
N TRP A 651 4.77 20.77 -6.03
CA TRP A 651 5.95 20.05 -6.51
C TRP A 651 5.94 18.61 -6.02
N LEU A 652 5.88 17.68 -6.96
CA LEU A 652 5.93 16.24 -6.74
C LEU A 652 7.30 15.73 -7.22
N ILE A 653 8.07 15.07 -6.35
CA ILE A 653 9.42 14.58 -6.63
C ILE A 653 9.46 13.07 -6.36
N LYS A 654 9.92 12.28 -7.33
CA LYS A 654 10.28 10.87 -7.14
C LYS A 654 11.79 10.71 -7.08
N THR A 655 12.27 9.95 -6.11
CA THR A 655 13.67 9.54 -6.02
C THR A 655 13.83 8.03 -6.03
N ASP A 656 15.08 7.59 -6.25
CA ASP A 656 15.53 6.23 -5.90
C ASP A 656 15.70 6.07 -4.37
N ALA A 657 16.09 4.88 -3.92
CA ALA A 657 16.36 4.54 -2.52
C ALA A 657 17.56 5.31 -1.92
N ASN A 658 18.39 5.92 -2.76
CA ASN A 658 19.54 6.76 -2.39
C ASN A 658 19.21 8.26 -2.42
N GLY A 659 17.94 8.64 -2.63
CA GLY A 659 17.50 10.03 -2.69
C GLY A 659 17.91 10.77 -3.97
N ASN A 660 18.39 10.09 -5.01
CA ASN A 660 18.67 10.74 -6.30
C ASN A 660 17.34 10.97 -7.03
N LYS A 661 17.09 12.22 -7.47
CA LYS A 661 15.86 12.54 -8.22
C LYS A 661 15.81 11.76 -9.54
N LEU A 662 14.77 10.95 -9.70
CA LEU A 662 14.44 10.25 -10.94
C LEU A 662 13.62 11.17 -11.85
N TRP A 663 12.59 11.80 -11.29
CA TRP A 663 11.77 12.80 -11.96
C TRP A 663 11.10 13.73 -10.95
N ASP A 664 10.64 14.88 -11.45
CA ASP A 664 9.72 15.76 -10.75
C ASP A 664 8.62 16.28 -11.68
N ARG A 665 7.55 16.78 -11.08
CA ARG A 665 6.40 17.41 -11.73
C ARG A 665 5.99 18.64 -10.92
N THR A 666 5.84 19.75 -11.62
CA THR A 666 5.30 21.00 -11.07
C THR A 666 3.91 21.20 -11.65
N PHE A 667 2.92 21.35 -10.77
CA PHE A 667 1.56 21.66 -11.18
C PHE A 667 1.31 23.13 -10.87
N SER A 668 1.38 23.96 -11.92
CA SER A 668 1.16 25.40 -11.86
C SER A 668 -0.30 25.70 -12.21
N THR A 669 -1.13 25.93 -11.19
CA THR A 669 -2.44 26.60 -11.32
C THR A 669 -2.35 27.92 -10.58
N ALA A 670 -3.24 28.87 -10.88
CA ALA A 670 -2.97 30.30 -10.75
C ALA A 670 -2.67 30.84 -9.33
N ASN A 671 -2.76 30.00 -8.28
CA ASN A 671 -2.19 30.17 -6.94
C ASN A 671 -2.45 28.87 -6.14
N PHE A 672 -1.45 28.31 -5.44
CA PHE A 672 -1.67 27.20 -4.49
C PHE A 672 -1.03 27.45 -3.11
N TYR A 673 -1.81 27.95 -2.16
CA TYR A 673 -1.25 28.38 -0.86
C TYR A 673 -1.04 27.26 0.18
N GLN A 674 -1.75 26.13 0.11
CA GLN A 674 -1.65 25.06 1.12
C GLN A 674 -1.77 23.66 0.48
N PHE A 675 -0.80 22.79 0.81
CA PHE A 675 -0.73 21.36 0.43
C PHE A 675 -0.26 20.53 1.62
N SER A 676 -0.62 19.25 1.64
CA SER A 676 -0.55 18.48 2.88
C SER A 676 -0.30 16.98 2.78
N SER A 677 -0.67 16.28 1.69
CA SER A 677 -0.59 14.82 1.66
C SER A 677 -0.48 14.24 0.25
N VAL A 678 0.42 13.26 0.10
CA VAL A 678 0.53 12.35 -1.05
C VAL A 678 0.51 10.89 -0.57
N GLN A 679 -0.09 10.01 -1.35
CA GLN A 679 -0.05 8.56 -1.15
C GLN A 679 0.13 7.85 -2.50
N GLN A 680 1.01 6.84 -2.56
CA GLN A 680 1.08 5.89 -3.67
C GLN A 680 -0.14 4.96 -3.64
N THR A 681 -0.84 4.85 -4.78
CA THR A 681 -2.05 4.06 -4.97
C THR A 681 -1.75 2.63 -5.42
N HIS A 682 -2.69 1.69 -5.23
CA HIS A 682 -2.50 0.26 -5.58
C HIS A 682 -2.11 -0.01 -7.04
N ASP A 683 -2.52 0.87 -7.96
CA ASP A 683 -2.19 0.81 -9.38
C ASP A 683 -0.77 1.30 -9.71
N GLY A 684 0.00 1.74 -8.70
CA GLY A 684 1.36 2.26 -8.83
C GLY A 684 1.44 3.79 -8.99
N GLY A 685 0.32 4.48 -9.25
CA GLY A 685 0.25 5.93 -9.36
C GLY A 685 0.26 6.66 -8.01
N TYR A 686 -0.11 7.94 -8.00
CA TYR A 686 -0.16 8.76 -6.78
C TYR A 686 -1.46 9.55 -6.67
N ILE A 687 -2.03 9.61 -5.47
CA ILE A 687 -3.15 10.49 -5.12
C ILE A 687 -2.65 11.64 -4.24
N ILE A 688 -3.09 12.86 -4.54
CA ILE A 688 -2.64 14.11 -3.93
C ILE A 688 -3.83 15.02 -3.66
N THR A 689 -3.85 15.70 -2.51
CA THR A 689 -4.87 16.72 -2.19
C THR A 689 -4.25 18.11 -2.00
N GLY A 690 -5.01 19.15 -2.36
CA GLY A 690 -4.64 20.55 -2.19
C GLY A 690 -5.83 21.49 -2.39
N ILE A 691 -5.57 22.69 -2.89
CA ILE A 691 -6.57 23.72 -3.24
C ILE A 691 -6.43 24.15 -4.71
N THR A 692 -7.32 24.94 -5.28
CA THR A 692 -7.08 25.64 -6.56
C THR A 692 -7.95 26.88 -6.66
N GLY A 693 -7.49 27.93 -7.35
CA GLY A 693 -8.21 29.20 -7.48
C GLY A 693 -8.46 29.57 -8.95
N PHE A 694 -9.71 29.92 -9.28
CA PHE A 694 -10.06 30.47 -10.59
C PHE A 694 -9.94 31.99 -10.62
N SER A 695 -9.29 32.53 -11.67
CA SER A 695 -8.84 33.93 -11.77
C SER A 695 -9.91 35.04 -11.79
N GLU A 696 -11.19 34.75 -11.52
CA GLU A 696 -12.29 35.75 -11.54
C GLU A 696 -13.06 35.85 -10.20
N GLY A 697 -12.69 35.07 -9.18
CA GLY A 697 -13.14 35.19 -7.79
C GLY A 697 -11.98 34.86 -6.84
N TYR A 698 -11.95 35.41 -5.62
CA TYR A 698 -10.87 35.15 -4.65
C TYR A 698 -11.16 33.89 -3.80
N ASP A 699 -11.80 32.90 -4.40
CA ASP A 699 -12.38 31.74 -3.72
C ASP A 699 -11.56 30.47 -4.09
N TRP A 700 -11.15 29.69 -3.09
CA TRP A 700 -10.38 28.44 -3.28
C TRP A 700 -11.29 27.21 -3.28
N ASP A 701 -11.14 26.29 -4.25
CA ASP A 701 -11.78 24.96 -4.23
C ASP A 701 -10.80 23.87 -3.77
N LEU A 702 -11.28 22.81 -3.12
CA LEU A 702 -10.47 21.63 -2.79
C LEU A 702 -10.10 20.91 -4.09
N CYS A 703 -8.82 20.62 -4.31
CA CYS A 703 -8.32 19.90 -5.48
C CYS A 703 -7.86 18.48 -5.11
N LEU A 704 -8.28 17.49 -5.89
CA LEU A 704 -7.85 16.09 -5.80
C LEU A 704 -7.24 15.67 -7.14
N ILE A 705 -5.99 15.22 -7.12
CA ILE A 705 -5.20 14.88 -8.31
C ILE A 705 -4.76 13.42 -8.21
N LYS A 706 -5.09 12.63 -9.24
CA LYS A 706 -4.60 11.27 -9.44
C LYS A 706 -3.64 11.26 -10.62
N THR A 707 -2.42 10.77 -10.41
CA THR A 707 -1.40 10.63 -11.45
C THR A 707 -1.15 9.17 -11.84
N ASP A 708 -0.44 8.98 -12.96
CA ASP A 708 0.29 7.75 -13.26
C ASP A 708 1.55 7.59 -12.39
N ALA A 709 2.29 6.48 -12.59
CA ALA A 709 3.52 6.16 -11.84
C ALA A 709 4.70 7.09 -12.20
N GLU A 710 4.62 7.78 -13.33
CA GLU A 710 5.55 8.80 -13.79
C GLU A 710 5.17 10.22 -13.34
N GLY A 711 4.03 10.40 -12.66
CA GLY A 711 3.53 11.67 -12.13
C GLY A 711 2.69 12.52 -13.10
N ASN A 712 2.27 11.98 -14.24
CA ASN A 712 1.46 12.72 -15.23
C ASN A 712 -0.05 12.67 -14.89
N VAL A 713 -0.79 13.69 -15.35
CA VAL A 713 -2.25 13.86 -15.20
C VAL A 713 -2.93 13.85 -16.56
#